data_AF-A0AA41WQS6-F1
#
_entry.id   AF-A0AA41WQS6-F1
#
_cell.length_a   1.000
_cell.length_b   1.000
_cell.length_c   1.000
_cell.angle_alpha   90.00
_cell.angle_beta   90.00
_cell.angle_gamma   90.00
#
_symmetry.space_group_name_H-M   'P 1'
#
loop_
_entity.id
_entity.type
_entity.pdbx_description
1 polymer ?
#
loop_
_entity_poly.entity_id
_entity_poly.type
_entity_poly.pdbx_seq_one_letter_code
_entity_poly.pdbx_strand_id
1 'polypeptide(L)'
;MSRALRLLPLTALVAASMSACGGSDSSSNASASTSGVVTGSYFENAKVCIDANNNGKCDAGETSTRTDKNGAYTLSGTGPITVEIGTDAFRNDPDTGAHTAITQPLVFRAPAGANAVVSAISTELAVLMDSNGGDINAAKTALAARLGVTIDKLLEDHNKETDAGTKAALQAEIDQAIALIADAVANGGDIGKSLRDGVAKRMALASNVKTIVVIYAENRGFDNLYGLFPGANGIPGVNQSSTGTAVAQKDFDGSVLPTLPPTWGGVTAAGQSVQITQASTANMPNQMFQIDSPSGFGSTGTVVGQNVITRDLWHRFYQNQMQINGGKNDKFAAFADAGGLTMGYYDGSKMAMWNIAKQYTLADNFFMGAFGGSFLNHQYLICACAPIYPNAKASPAANSIANVKTNADGSPTLIPAASSVMAGAPTSYAGAADDGNATKDGNLTPVDKDGNAYAVNTMQPPYQPSGNAVASGNAAYADPTKATTLPKQSTTNIGDLLTARGVDWAWYAGAWNAALADAPNTTRSVIYSGSIQFQPHHQPFNYFSRFDPATATGAAERAAHLRDYDAAFLQDAAAGKLPAVTFYKPQGNLNQHPGYANVADGDAHIANVIAQLQKSPQWKNMVIVVTYDENGGFYDHATVPKADRWGPGTRIPAIIVSPFAKKGFVDHTQYDTASVLRLITHRFDLPTLPGIKQRDAALVSNGNKPMGDLTNALDFTQAQ
;
A
#
# COMPACT_ATOMS: atom_id res chain seq x y z
N MET A 1 -2.95 -54.18 49.11
CA MET A 1 -3.82 -55.12 48.37
C MET A 1 -3.18 -55.36 47.01
N SER A 2 -2.63 -56.56 46.83
CA SER A 2 -1.92 -57.02 45.65
C SER A 2 -2.84 -57.56 44.56
N ARG A 3 -2.40 -57.45 43.31
CA ARG A 3 -2.44 -58.44 42.19
C ARG A 3 -1.93 -57.68 40.95
N ALA A 4 -0.71 -57.80 40.44
CA ALA A 4 0.08 -58.97 40.04
C ALA A 4 -0.66 -59.89 39.04
N LEU A 5 -0.31 -59.80 37.76
CA LEU A 5 -0.42 -60.92 36.81
C LEU A 5 0.79 -60.93 35.87
N ARG A 6 1.30 -62.14 35.63
CA ARG A 6 2.61 -62.52 35.10
C ARG A 6 2.65 -62.63 33.57
N LEU A 7 3.87 -62.53 33.05
CA LEU A 7 4.35 -62.98 31.74
C LEU A 7 4.17 -64.49 31.49
N LEU A 8 4.04 -64.89 30.22
CA LEU A 8 4.98 -65.77 29.48
C LEU A 8 4.52 -65.92 27.98
N PRO A 9 5.43 -66.33 27.07
CA PRO A 9 5.46 -65.95 25.66
C PRO A 9 4.92 -67.03 24.71
N LEU A 10 4.63 -66.64 23.46
CA LEU A 10 4.47 -67.58 22.35
C LEU A 10 5.25 -67.10 21.12
N THR A 11 6.30 -67.84 20.81
CA THR A 11 7.05 -67.89 19.55
C THR A 11 6.20 -68.46 18.41
N ALA A 12 6.24 -67.83 17.23
CA ALA A 12 6.08 -68.53 15.95
C ALA A 12 6.74 -67.73 14.80
N LEU A 13 7.63 -68.42 14.10
CA LEU A 13 8.31 -68.05 12.86
C LEU A 13 7.34 -67.74 11.71
N VAL A 14 7.68 -66.73 10.89
CA VAL A 14 7.69 -66.85 9.41
C VAL A 14 8.91 -66.08 8.88
N ALA A 15 9.66 -66.74 8.01
CA ALA A 15 10.94 -66.34 7.45
C ALA A 15 10.82 -65.95 5.97
N ALA A 16 11.84 -65.20 5.52
CA ALA A 16 12.30 -64.93 4.15
C ALA A 16 11.39 -64.05 3.26
N SER A 17 11.91 -63.05 2.54
CA SER A 17 13.15 -63.08 1.75
C SER A 17 13.90 -61.73 1.73
N MET A 18 15.11 -61.70 2.29
CA MET A 18 16.16 -60.78 1.84
C MET A 18 16.93 -61.47 0.73
N SER A 19 16.85 -60.97 -0.49
CA SER A 19 17.79 -61.32 -1.56
C SER A 19 19.06 -60.51 -1.36
N ALA A 20 19.99 -61.06 -0.59
CA ALA A 20 21.40 -60.74 -0.70
C ALA A 20 21.98 -61.59 -1.84
N CYS A 21 22.15 -60.99 -3.02
CA CYS A 21 23.11 -61.51 -3.99
C CYS A 21 24.48 -60.95 -3.63
N GLY A 22 25.35 -61.80 -3.10
CA GLY A 22 26.79 -61.58 -3.10
C GLY A 22 27.29 -61.64 -4.54
N GLY A 23 27.75 -60.50 -5.03
CA GLY A 23 28.59 -60.39 -6.22
C GLY A 23 29.88 -59.69 -5.81
N SER A 24 30.97 -60.44 -5.81
CA SER A 24 32.32 -59.86 -5.81
C SER A 24 32.50 -59.11 -7.12
N ASP A 25 32.71 -57.80 -7.07
CA ASP A 25 33.72 -57.08 -7.87
C ASP A 25 33.60 -55.57 -7.69
N SER A 26 34.77 -54.95 -7.50
CA SER A 26 35.04 -53.51 -7.48
C SER A 26 34.36 -52.68 -6.38
N SER A 27 35.16 -52.29 -5.39
CA SER A 27 34.95 -51.05 -4.64
C SER A 27 34.95 -49.86 -5.60
N SER A 28 33.83 -49.62 -6.27
CA SER A 28 33.53 -48.29 -6.78
C SER A 28 33.24 -47.43 -5.56
N ASN A 29 34.16 -46.51 -5.25
CA ASN A 29 33.80 -45.34 -4.47
C ASN A 29 32.72 -44.63 -5.28
N ALA A 30 31.44 -44.99 -5.07
CA ALA A 30 30.34 -44.18 -5.54
C ALA A 30 30.48 -42.84 -4.83
N SER A 31 31.04 -41.86 -5.55
CA SER A 31 31.14 -40.49 -5.10
C SER A 31 29.76 -40.09 -4.59
N ALA A 32 29.64 -39.77 -3.30
CA ALA A 32 28.36 -39.36 -2.72
C ALA A 32 27.76 -38.27 -3.61
N SER A 33 26.48 -38.33 -3.96
CA SER A 33 25.84 -37.35 -4.85
C SER A 33 24.68 -36.67 -4.13
N THR A 34 24.41 -35.42 -4.53
CA THR A 34 23.28 -34.62 -4.06
C THR A 34 22.36 -34.32 -5.23
N SER A 35 21.07 -34.62 -5.08
CA SER A 35 20.03 -34.34 -6.08
C SER A 35 18.85 -33.65 -5.41
N GLY A 36 18.17 -32.80 -6.16
CA GLY A 36 17.03 -32.04 -5.64
C GLY A 36 16.33 -31.23 -6.72
N VAL A 37 15.46 -30.33 -6.29
CA VAL A 37 14.77 -29.36 -7.14
C VAL A 37 14.97 -27.93 -6.62
N VAL A 38 15.17 -26.98 -7.53
CA VAL A 38 15.12 -25.54 -7.22
C VAL A 38 13.74 -25.00 -7.57
N THR A 39 13.02 -24.52 -6.56
CA THR A 39 11.59 -24.26 -6.67
C THR A 39 11.16 -22.90 -6.14
N GLY A 40 10.05 -22.46 -6.70
CA GLY A 40 9.28 -21.27 -6.41
C GLY A 40 8.29 -21.10 -7.56
N SER A 41 7.47 -22.11 -7.86
CA SER A 41 7.22 -22.67 -9.21
C SER A 41 8.37 -23.62 -9.64
N TYR A 42 9.18 -23.39 -10.66
CA TYR A 42 10.44 -24.13 -10.89
C TYR A 42 11.45 -23.23 -11.62
N PHE A 43 12.72 -23.24 -11.21
CA PHE A 43 13.75 -22.42 -11.86
C PHE A 43 14.60 -23.25 -12.83
N GLU A 44 14.47 -22.97 -14.12
CA GLU A 44 15.24 -23.56 -15.21
C GLU A 44 16.56 -22.81 -15.43
N ASN A 45 17.63 -23.54 -15.75
CA ASN A 45 18.96 -22.99 -16.05
C ASN A 45 19.60 -22.24 -14.87
N ALA A 46 19.18 -22.49 -13.63
CA ALA A 46 19.81 -21.95 -12.42
C ALA A 46 21.11 -22.70 -12.10
N LYS A 47 22.17 -21.99 -11.68
CA LYS A 47 23.46 -22.58 -11.33
C LYS A 47 23.44 -23.05 -9.87
N VAL A 48 23.64 -24.35 -9.66
CA VAL A 48 23.63 -25.00 -8.33
C VAL A 48 25.04 -25.43 -7.97
N CYS A 49 25.51 -25.16 -6.75
CA CYS A 49 26.84 -25.54 -6.27
C CYS A 49 26.81 -26.09 -4.83
N ILE A 50 27.80 -26.93 -4.49
CA ILE A 50 28.14 -27.20 -3.08
C ILE A 50 28.93 -26.01 -2.55
N ASP A 51 28.35 -25.28 -1.61
CA ASP A 51 28.96 -24.13 -0.96
C ASP A 51 29.93 -24.60 0.13
N ALA A 52 31.14 -24.97 -0.29
CA ALA A 52 32.10 -25.65 0.58
C ALA A 52 32.68 -24.73 1.66
N ASN A 53 32.69 -23.41 1.41
CA ASN A 53 33.19 -22.40 2.34
C ASN A 53 32.07 -21.65 3.09
N ASN A 54 30.80 -21.98 2.82
CA ASN A 54 29.60 -21.42 3.43
C ASN A 54 29.50 -19.90 3.30
N ASN A 55 29.91 -19.34 2.16
CA ASN A 55 29.86 -17.90 1.89
C ASN A 55 28.60 -17.46 1.11
N GLY A 56 27.74 -18.41 0.72
CA GLY A 56 26.51 -18.14 -0.01
C GLY A 56 26.72 -17.77 -1.48
N LYS A 57 27.84 -18.16 -2.09
CA LYS A 57 28.15 -17.94 -3.52
C LYS A 57 28.63 -19.23 -4.16
N CYS A 58 28.51 -19.32 -5.49
CA CYS A 58 29.09 -20.44 -6.23
C CYS A 58 30.48 -20.08 -6.76
N ASP A 59 31.50 -20.44 -6.00
CA ASP A 59 32.90 -20.08 -6.24
C ASP A 59 33.61 -20.98 -7.27
N ALA A 60 34.72 -20.47 -7.81
CA ALA A 60 35.58 -21.25 -8.68
C ALA A 60 36.22 -22.42 -7.92
N GLY A 61 36.01 -23.64 -8.41
CA GLY A 61 36.49 -24.87 -7.78
C GLY A 61 35.43 -25.62 -6.98
N GLU A 62 34.26 -25.01 -6.76
CA GLU A 62 33.11 -25.72 -6.20
C GLU A 62 32.41 -26.58 -7.25
N THR A 63 31.97 -27.77 -6.84
CA THR A 63 31.23 -28.66 -7.74
C THR A 63 29.88 -28.02 -8.05
N SER A 64 29.60 -27.81 -9.33
CA SER A 64 28.37 -27.14 -9.79
C SER A 64 27.71 -27.83 -10.97
N THR A 65 26.42 -27.57 -11.14
CA THR A 65 25.58 -28.03 -12.24
C THR A 65 24.54 -26.95 -12.56
N ARG A 66 23.68 -27.21 -13.56
CA ARG A 66 22.51 -26.37 -13.84
C ARG A 66 21.21 -27.15 -13.77
N THR A 67 20.15 -26.48 -13.38
CA THR A 67 18.81 -27.07 -13.31
C THR A 67 18.20 -27.28 -14.68
N ASP A 68 17.38 -28.32 -14.81
CA ASP A 68 16.52 -28.53 -15.99
C ASP A 68 15.21 -27.71 -15.92
N LYS A 69 14.32 -27.91 -16.90
CA LYS A 69 13.02 -27.21 -16.97
C LYS A 69 12.09 -27.45 -15.77
N ASN A 70 12.31 -28.53 -15.00
CA ASN A 70 11.56 -28.87 -13.80
C ASN A 70 12.32 -28.45 -12.53
N GLY A 71 13.36 -27.61 -12.69
CA GLY A 71 14.22 -27.20 -11.59
C GLY A 71 15.13 -28.31 -11.06
N ALA A 72 15.15 -29.50 -11.68
CA ALA A 72 15.86 -30.64 -11.15
C ALA A 72 17.36 -30.52 -11.37
N TYR A 73 18.15 -30.95 -10.39
CA TYR A 73 19.60 -30.99 -10.47
C TYR A 73 20.18 -32.27 -9.87
N THR A 74 21.42 -32.59 -10.27
CA THR A 74 22.24 -33.63 -9.64
C THR A 74 23.70 -33.23 -9.74
N LEU A 75 24.45 -33.34 -8.65
CA LEU A 75 25.87 -33.02 -8.58
C LEU A 75 26.62 -33.98 -7.64
N SER A 76 27.92 -34.15 -7.88
CA SER A 76 28.79 -34.96 -7.06
C SER A 76 29.20 -34.21 -5.78
N GLY A 77 29.18 -34.90 -4.65
CA GLY A 77 29.48 -34.43 -3.31
C GLY A 77 28.25 -34.27 -2.42
N THR A 78 28.49 -33.92 -1.16
CA THR A 78 27.48 -33.61 -0.14
C THR A 78 27.88 -32.35 0.59
N GLY A 79 26.92 -31.48 0.90
CA GLY A 79 27.16 -30.25 1.66
C GLY A 79 25.96 -29.31 1.59
N PRO A 80 26.08 -28.10 2.16
CA PRO A 80 25.12 -27.04 1.92
C PRO A 80 25.12 -26.66 0.43
N ILE A 81 23.97 -26.23 -0.07
CA ILE A 81 23.77 -25.87 -1.46
C ILE A 81 23.52 -24.37 -1.56
N THR A 82 24.19 -23.75 -2.52
CA THR A 82 23.88 -22.39 -2.99
C THR A 82 23.40 -22.48 -4.44
N VAL A 83 22.42 -21.65 -4.78
CA VAL A 83 21.86 -21.54 -6.13
C VAL A 83 21.89 -20.09 -6.57
N GLU A 84 22.62 -19.82 -7.64
CA GLU A 84 22.64 -18.53 -8.33
C GLU A 84 21.65 -18.57 -9.50
N ILE A 85 20.61 -17.74 -9.42
CA ILE A 85 19.57 -17.64 -10.45
C ILE A 85 19.82 -16.33 -11.20
N GLY A 86 20.47 -16.43 -12.36
CA GLY A 86 20.78 -15.28 -13.22
C GLY A 86 19.61 -14.87 -14.10
N THR A 87 19.76 -13.76 -14.82
CA THR A 87 18.79 -13.31 -15.83
C THR A 87 18.76 -14.17 -17.10
N ASP A 88 19.66 -15.16 -17.18
CA ASP A 88 19.65 -16.24 -18.17
C ASP A 88 18.75 -17.42 -17.78
N ALA A 89 18.15 -17.39 -16.59
CA ALA A 89 17.23 -18.40 -16.08
C ALA A 89 15.76 -18.10 -16.40
N PHE A 90 14.90 -19.11 -16.25
CA PHE A 90 13.45 -19.01 -16.42
C PHE A 90 12.70 -19.57 -15.21
N ARG A 91 11.55 -18.98 -14.89
CA ARG A 91 10.58 -19.47 -13.91
C ARG A 91 9.42 -20.15 -14.63
N ASN A 92 9.22 -21.43 -14.32
CA ASN A 92 8.23 -22.31 -14.94
C ASN A 92 7.12 -22.61 -13.94
N ASP A 93 5.91 -22.17 -14.23
CA ASP A 93 4.73 -22.41 -13.41
C ASP A 93 3.99 -23.67 -13.87
N PRO A 94 3.96 -24.75 -13.06
CA PRO A 94 3.28 -25.98 -13.45
C PRO A 94 1.75 -25.87 -13.45
N ASP A 95 1.18 -24.92 -12.69
CA ASP A 95 -0.28 -24.76 -12.59
C ASP A 95 -0.84 -23.94 -13.77
N THR A 96 -0.10 -22.92 -14.21
CA THR A 96 -0.53 -22.03 -15.30
C THR A 96 0.15 -22.34 -16.64
N GLY A 97 1.24 -23.08 -16.64
CA GLY A 97 2.10 -23.30 -17.80
C GLY A 97 2.95 -22.08 -18.19
N ALA A 98 3.00 -21.03 -17.35
CA ALA A 98 3.77 -19.83 -17.63
C ALA A 98 5.28 -20.12 -17.65
N HIS A 99 5.97 -19.60 -18.67
CA HIS A 99 7.42 -19.64 -18.83
C HIS A 99 7.93 -18.20 -18.84
N THR A 100 8.57 -17.77 -17.75
CA THR A 100 8.88 -16.35 -17.52
C THR A 100 10.36 -16.15 -17.30
N ALA A 101 10.99 -15.26 -18.07
CA ALA A 101 12.39 -14.92 -17.88
C ALA A 101 12.62 -14.24 -16.52
N ILE A 102 13.76 -14.55 -15.89
CA ILE A 102 14.18 -13.88 -14.66
C ILE A 102 14.71 -12.48 -15.00
N THR A 103 14.12 -11.46 -14.39
CA THR A 103 14.48 -10.05 -14.63
C THR A 103 15.38 -9.47 -13.54
N GLN A 104 15.46 -10.11 -12.38
CA GLN A 104 16.34 -9.74 -11.28
C GLN A 104 17.08 -10.98 -10.77
N PRO A 105 18.41 -10.94 -10.63
CA PRO A 105 19.16 -12.06 -10.09
C PRO A 105 18.74 -12.42 -8.66
N LEU A 106 18.74 -13.72 -8.34
CA LEU A 106 18.41 -14.23 -7.01
C LEU A 106 19.52 -15.18 -6.52
N VAL A 107 19.60 -15.35 -5.20
CA VAL A 107 20.44 -16.38 -4.57
C VAL A 107 19.61 -17.17 -3.58
N PHE A 108 19.51 -18.49 -3.77
CA PHE A 108 18.92 -19.39 -2.78
C PHE A 108 19.98 -20.20 -2.06
N ARG A 109 19.71 -20.54 -0.80
CA ARG A 109 20.57 -21.39 0.04
C ARG A 109 19.76 -22.55 0.61
N ALA A 110 20.40 -23.68 0.83
CA ALA A 110 19.84 -24.79 1.58
C ALA A 110 20.91 -25.45 2.47
N PRO A 111 20.62 -25.72 3.75
CA PRO A 111 21.57 -26.36 4.64
C PRO A 111 21.85 -27.82 4.24
N ALA A 112 23.02 -28.33 4.65
CA ALA A 112 23.38 -29.73 4.42
C ALA A 112 22.32 -30.69 5.01
N GLY A 113 21.91 -31.71 4.25
CA GLY A 113 20.88 -32.66 4.66
C GLY A 113 19.44 -32.12 4.58
N ALA A 114 19.24 -30.90 4.09
CA ALA A 114 17.96 -30.23 3.91
C ALA A 114 17.87 -29.53 2.55
N ASN A 115 18.50 -30.13 1.54
CA ASN A 115 18.71 -29.57 0.20
C ASN A 115 17.98 -30.36 -0.91
N ALA A 116 17.07 -31.27 -0.57
CA ALA A 116 16.24 -31.96 -1.57
C ALA A 116 15.31 -30.98 -2.31
N VAL A 117 14.89 -29.91 -1.63
CA VAL A 117 14.11 -28.80 -2.18
C VAL A 117 14.82 -27.51 -1.79
N VAL A 118 15.30 -26.77 -2.78
CA VAL A 118 15.96 -25.48 -2.59
C VAL A 118 15.01 -24.37 -3.03
N SER A 119 14.68 -23.46 -2.13
CA SER A 119 13.69 -22.40 -2.36
C SER A 119 14.01 -21.16 -1.52
N ALA A 120 13.17 -20.14 -1.63
CA ALA A 120 13.25 -19.00 -0.73
C ALA A 120 13.03 -19.40 0.75
N ILE A 121 12.19 -20.40 1.03
CA ILE A 121 11.97 -20.93 2.40
C ILE A 121 13.22 -21.64 2.92
N SER A 122 13.90 -22.46 2.11
CA SER A 122 15.16 -23.08 2.55
C SER A 122 16.25 -22.04 2.80
N THR A 123 16.19 -20.91 2.09
CA THR A 123 17.11 -19.77 2.27
C THR A 123 16.85 -19.07 3.60
N GLU A 124 15.59 -18.79 3.94
CA GLU A 124 15.24 -18.26 5.27
C GLU A 124 15.62 -19.23 6.38
N LEU A 125 15.42 -20.53 6.18
CA LEU A 125 15.83 -21.55 7.14
C LEU A 125 17.35 -21.52 7.38
N ALA A 126 18.16 -21.45 6.32
CA ALA A 126 19.61 -21.32 6.43
C ALA A 126 20.01 -20.03 7.18
N VAL A 127 19.33 -18.92 6.91
CA VAL A 127 19.55 -17.64 7.59
C VAL A 127 19.21 -17.70 9.10
N LEU A 128 18.12 -18.39 9.46
CA LEU A 128 17.76 -18.63 10.85
C LEU A 128 18.78 -19.53 11.56
N MET A 129 19.31 -20.54 10.87
CA MET A 129 20.41 -21.37 11.37
C MET A 129 21.68 -20.57 11.62
N ASP A 130 22.06 -19.69 10.67
CA ASP A 130 23.22 -18.80 10.83
C ASP A 130 23.09 -17.94 12.10
N SER A 131 21.86 -17.60 12.48
CA SER A 131 21.56 -16.72 13.62
C SER A 131 21.39 -17.45 14.96
N ASN A 132 21.23 -18.77 14.96
CA ASN A 132 20.94 -19.58 16.16
C ASN A 132 22.05 -20.60 16.51
N GLY A 133 23.23 -20.49 15.88
CA GLY A 133 24.34 -21.41 16.12
C GLY A 133 24.25 -22.73 15.34
N GLY A 134 23.44 -22.79 14.28
CA GLY A 134 23.34 -23.94 13.39
C GLY A 134 22.27 -24.99 13.78
N ASP A 135 21.36 -24.67 14.70
CA ASP A 135 20.29 -25.57 15.10
C ASP A 135 19.14 -25.55 14.08
N ILE A 136 19.14 -26.54 13.19
CA ILE A 136 18.11 -26.71 12.16
C ILE A 136 16.72 -27.01 12.74
N ASN A 137 16.63 -27.70 13.88
CA ASN A 137 15.34 -28.08 14.47
C ASN A 137 14.66 -26.87 15.11
N ALA A 138 15.45 -26.03 15.81
CA ALA A 138 14.97 -24.76 16.32
C ALA A 138 14.54 -23.82 15.19
N ALA A 139 15.33 -23.73 14.11
CA ALA A 139 15.02 -22.91 12.94
C ALA A 139 13.73 -23.37 12.23
N LYS A 140 13.56 -24.68 12.00
CA LYS A 140 12.33 -25.26 11.44
C LYS A 140 11.12 -24.98 12.32
N THR A 141 11.25 -25.15 13.63
CA THR A 141 10.16 -24.91 14.58
C THR A 141 9.71 -23.46 14.55
N ALA A 142 10.66 -22.52 14.56
CA ALA A 142 10.36 -21.09 14.51
C ALA A 142 9.69 -20.68 13.20
N LEU A 143 10.20 -21.18 12.06
CA LEU A 143 9.66 -20.86 10.75
C LEU A 143 8.27 -21.46 10.52
N ALA A 144 8.07 -22.74 10.88
CA ALA A 144 6.78 -23.42 10.77
C ALA A 144 5.70 -22.72 11.63
N ALA A 145 6.06 -22.33 12.86
CA ALA A 145 5.17 -21.61 13.76
C ALA A 145 4.77 -20.23 13.21
N ARG A 146 5.70 -19.50 12.58
CA ARG A 146 5.39 -18.23 11.91
C ARG A 146 4.38 -18.43 10.78
N LEU A 147 4.70 -19.35 9.86
CA LEU A 147 3.90 -19.59 8.66
C LEU A 147 2.55 -20.27 8.96
N GLY A 148 2.39 -20.87 10.14
CA GLY A 148 1.19 -21.61 10.52
C GLY A 148 1.05 -22.94 9.76
N VAL A 149 2.17 -23.55 9.37
CA VAL A 149 2.24 -24.85 8.70
C VAL A 149 2.95 -25.88 9.59
N THR A 150 2.86 -27.16 9.26
CA THR A 150 3.61 -28.20 9.98
C THR A 150 5.07 -28.26 9.50
N ILE A 151 5.98 -28.71 10.38
CA ILE A 151 7.44 -28.68 10.12
C ILE A 151 7.84 -29.48 8.88
N ASP A 152 7.16 -30.59 8.61
CA ASP A 152 7.38 -31.44 7.44
C ASP A 152 7.16 -30.69 6.12
N LYS A 153 6.28 -29.68 6.11
CA LYS A 153 5.91 -28.93 4.90
C LYS A 153 6.92 -27.90 4.44
N LEU A 154 7.81 -27.43 5.32
CA LEU A 154 8.75 -26.35 4.98
C LEU A 154 9.74 -26.69 3.87
N LEU A 155 10.13 -27.97 3.76
CA LEU A 155 11.15 -28.44 2.82
C LEU A 155 10.58 -29.45 1.81
N GLU A 156 9.25 -29.50 1.68
CA GLU A 156 8.56 -30.20 0.61
C GLU A 156 8.39 -29.28 -0.60
N ASP A 157 8.17 -29.90 -1.76
CA ASP A 157 7.90 -29.17 -2.99
C ASP A 157 6.47 -28.63 -2.97
N HIS A 158 6.31 -27.35 -2.63
CA HIS A 158 5.01 -26.67 -2.52
C HIS A 158 4.11 -26.82 -3.75
N ASN A 159 4.66 -27.00 -4.96
CA ASN A 159 3.86 -27.21 -6.16
C ASN A 159 3.03 -28.50 -6.08
N LYS A 160 3.51 -29.48 -5.31
CA LYS A 160 2.89 -30.78 -5.09
C LYS A 160 1.99 -30.81 -3.84
N GLU A 161 1.89 -29.72 -3.09
CA GLU A 161 1.00 -29.64 -1.93
C GLU A 161 -0.47 -29.66 -2.38
N THR A 162 -1.26 -30.48 -1.70
CA THR A 162 -2.67 -30.72 -2.02
C THR A 162 -3.61 -29.97 -1.07
N ASP A 163 -3.17 -29.66 0.15
CA ASP A 163 -3.91 -28.81 1.05
C ASP A 163 -3.83 -27.35 0.58
N ALA A 164 -4.97 -26.82 0.15
CA ALA A 164 -5.03 -25.49 -0.44
C ALA A 164 -4.56 -24.38 0.52
N GLY A 165 -4.83 -24.53 1.82
CA GLY A 165 -4.40 -23.57 2.85
C GLY A 165 -2.88 -23.55 3.02
N THR A 166 -2.29 -24.73 3.15
CA THR A 166 -0.83 -24.92 3.28
C THR A 166 -0.12 -24.47 1.99
N LYS A 167 -0.61 -24.88 0.81
CA LYS A 167 -0.05 -24.43 -0.48
C LYS A 167 -0.07 -22.91 -0.60
N ALA A 168 -1.18 -22.27 -0.23
CA ALA A 168 -1.30 -20.81 -0.27
C ALA A 168 -0.34 -20.11 0.72
N ALA A 169 -0.20 -20.63 1.94
CA ALA A 169 0.72 -20.09 2.95
C ALA A 169 2.19 -20.20 2.51
N LEU A 170 2.60 -21.36 2.00
CA LEU A 170 3.95 -21.58 1.48
C LEU A 170 4.22 -20.70 0.25
N GLN A 171 3.26 -20.61 -0.68
CA GLN A 171 3.41 -19.76 -1.88
C GLN A 171 3.52 -18.27 -1.51
N ALA A 172 2.72 -17.79 -0.55
CA ALA A 172 2.79 -16.43 -0.06
C ALA A 172 4.17 -16.12 0.52
N GLU A 173 4.72 -17.03 1.34
CA GLU A 173 6.05 -16.85 1.88
C GLU A 173 7.12 -16.87 0.81
N ILE A 174 7.06 -17.83 -0.14
CA ILE A 174 8.02 -17.93 -1.24
C ILE A 174 8.05 -16.61 -2.03
N ASP A 175 6.90 -16.06 -2.40
CA ASP A 175 6.82 -14.82 -3.15
C ASP A 175 7.41 -13.64 -2.36
N GLN A 176 7.11 -13.54 -1.06
CA GLN A 176 7.65 -12.48 -0.20
C GLN A 176 9.16 -12.63 0.03
N ALA A 177 9.64 -13.83 0.31
CA ALA A 177 11.06 -14.11 0.53
C ALA A 177 11.88 -13.93 -0.75
N ILE A 178 11.34 -14.26 -1.93
CA ILE A 178 11.98 -13.92 -3.22
C ILE A 178 12.20 -12.42 -3.35
N ALA A 179 11.21 -11.59 -3.00
CA ALA A 179 11.37 -10.14 -3.05
C ALA A 179 12.48 -9.64 -2.11
N LEU A 180 12.54 -10.17 -0.89
CA LEU A 180 13.61 -9.85 0.07
C LEU A 180 15.00 -10.25 -0.47
N ILE A 181 15.09 -11.43 -1.09
CA ILE A 181 16.32 -11.95 -1.67
C ILE A 181 16.76 -11.08 -2.85
N ALA A 182 15.82 -10.71 -3.73
CA ALA A 182 16.08 -9.83 -4.86
C ALA A 182 16.64 -8.47 -4.40
N ASP A 183 16.03 -7.88 -3.37
CA ASP A 183 16.52 -6.62 -2.78
C ASP A 183 17.92 -6.76 -2.16
N ALA A 184 18.18 -7.85 -1.45
CA ALA A 184 19.50 -8.13 -0.88
C ALA A 184 20.58 -8.27 -1.97
N VAL A 185 20.26 -8.94 -3.08
CA VAL A 185 21.16 -9.08 -4.23
C VAL A 185 21.36 -7.75 -4.96
N ALA A 186 20.28 -6.99 -5.19
CA ALA A 186 20.31 -5.73 -5.92
C ALA A 186 21.08 -4.62 -5.17
N ASN A 187 21.03 -4.60 -3.83
CA ASN A 187 21.80 -3.64 -3.03
C ASN A 187 23.30 -3.93 -3.02
N GLY A 188 23.73 -5.13 -3.45
CA GLY A 188 25.12 -5.55 -3.45
C GLY A 188 25.72 -5.69 -2.04
N GLY A 189 27.06 -5.76 -1.96
CA GLY A 189 27.77 -5.92 -0.69
C GLY A 189 27.71 -7.34 -0.12
N ASP A 190 27.55 -7.45 1.20
CA ASP A 190 27.39 -8.73 1.90
C ASP A 190 25.92 -9.18 1.85
N ILE A 191 25.58 -9.94 0.81
CA ILE A 191 24.24 -10.51 0.59
C ILE A 191 23.80 -11.33 1.80
N GLY A 192 24.70 -12.11 2.40
CA GLY A 192 24.40 -12.93 3.58
C GLY A 192 23.99 -12.09 4.79
N LYS A 193 24.67 -10.97 5.01
CA LYS A 193 24.27 -10.00 6.04
C LYS A 193 22.91 -9.36 5.74
N SER A 194 22.69 -8.89 4.51
CA SER A 194 21.42 -8.28 4.11
C SER A 194 20.24 -9.24 4.29
N LEU A 195 20.41 -10.52 3.97
CA LEU A 195 19.42 -11.56 4.21
C LEU A 195 19.18 -11.80 5.70
N ARG A 196 20.24 -11.91 6.51
CA ARG A 196 20.13 -12.05 7.97
C ARG A 196 19.34 -10.89 8.60
N ASP A 197 19.69 -9.66 8.24
CA ASP A 197 19.03 -8.46 8.76
C ASP A 197 17.53 -8.44 8.34
N GLY A 198 17.24 -8.78 7.07
CA GLY A 198 15.89 -8.86 6.54
C GLY A 198 15.00 -9.89 7.23
N VAL A 199 15.48 -11.13 7.34
CA VAL A 199 14.75 -12.23 8.00
C VAL A 199 14.58 -11.94 9.49
N ALA A 200 15.63 -11.46 10.18
CA ALA A 200 15.54 -11.08 11.58
C ALA A 200 14.47 -10.00 11.81
N LYS A 201 14.39 -9.02 10.91
CA LYS A 201 13.39 -7.95 10.97
C LYS A 201 11.97 -8.47 10.75
N ARG A 202 11.75 -9.41 9.83
CA ARG A 202 10.45 -10.09 9.65
C ARG A 202 10.05 -10.87 10.90
N MET A 203 10.96 -11.67 11.46
CA MET A 203 10.73 -12.41 12.70
C MET A 203 10.41 -11.46 13.87
N ALA A 204 11.11 -10.34 13.97
CA ALA A 204 10.87 -9.34 14.99
C ALA A 204 9.52 -8.63 14.79
N LEU A 205 9.14 -8.31 13.55
CA LEU A 205 7.83 -7.74 13.22
C LEU A 205 6.70 -8.68 13.67
N ALA A 206 6.76 -9.96 13.26
CA ALA A 206 5.79 -10.99 13.61
C ALA A 206 5.69 -11.21 15.14
N SER A 207 6.82 -11.19 15.83
CA SER A 207 6.90 -11.46 17.27
C SER A 207 6.46 -10.27 18.12
N ASN A 208 6.78 -9.04 17.72
CA ASN A 208 6.66 -7.86 18.58
C ASN A 208 5.46 -6.97 18.25
N VAL A 209 5.05 -6.85 16.99
CA VAL A 209 3.86 -6.06 16.65
C VAL A 209 2.64 -6.97 16.81
N LYS A 210 1.56 -6.51 17.43
CA LYS A 210 0.30 -7.29 17.58
C LYS A 210 -0.91 -6.49 17.13
N THR A 211 -0.80 -5.17 17.15
CA THR A 211 -1.85 -4.26 16.72
C THR A 211 -1.28 -3.26 15.71
N ILE A 212 -1.90 -3.15 14.54
CA ILE A 212 -1.62 -2.11 13.56
C ILE A 212 -2.85 -1.19 13.50
N VAL A 213 -2.65 0.10 13.74
CA VAL A 213 -3.68 1.12 13.59
C VAL A 213 -3.32 2.02 12.41
N VAL A 214 -4.25 2.20 11.47
CA VAL A 214 -4.07 3.09 10.32
C VAL A 214 -5.04 4.26 10.48
N ILE A 215 -4.52 5.47 10.69
CA ILE A 215 -5.32 6.69 10.75
C ILE A 215 -5.18 7.40 9.40
N TYR A 216 -6.30 7.59 8.70
CA TYR A 216 -6.32 8.04 7.31
C TYR A 216 -7.02 9.40 7.19
N ALA A 217 -6.24 10.48 7.12
CA ALA A 217 -6.72 11.86 7.02
C ALA A 217 -7.07 12.25 5.57
N GLU A 218 -7.40 13.53 5.34
CA GLU A 218 -7.80 14.20 4.09
C GLU A 218 -7.16 15.60 4.06
N ASN A 219 -7.02 16.36 3.00
CA ASN A 219 -6.57 16.08 1.63
C ASN A 219 -5.34 16.99 1.50
N ARG A 220 -4.12 16.49 1.78
CA ARG A 220 -2.96 17.33 2.11
C ARG A 220 -1.67 16.76 1.53
N GLY A 221 -1.00 17.55 0.69
CA GLY A 221 0.36 17.24 0.20
C GLY A 221 1.42 17.33 1.30
N PHE A 222 2.56 16.67 1.11
CA PHE A 222 3.65 16.70 2.10
C PHE A 222 4.18 18.13 2.29
N ASP A 223 4.54 18.82 1.21
CA ASP A 223 5.00 20.21 1.27
C ASP A 223 3.96 21.17 1.83
N ASN A 224 2.66 20.85 1.72
CA ASN A 224 1.58 21.70 2.25
C ASN A 224 1.61 21.79 3.79
N LEU A 225 1.98 20.72 4.50
CA LEU A 225 1.93 20.68 5.98
C LEU A 225 3.29 20.46 6.65
N TYR A 226 4.17 19.66 6.02
CA TYR A 226 5.46 19.24 6.58
C TYR A 226 6.65 19.72 5.75
N GLY A 227 6.40 20.57 4.74
CA GLY A 227 7.43 21.14 3.88
C GLY A 227 8.52 21.90 4.61
N LEU A 228 8.25 22.42 5.82
CA LEU A 228 9.23 23.10 6.67
C LEU A 228 9.92 22.19 7.71
N PHE A 229 9.61 20.89 7.72
CA PHE A 229 10.08 19.99 8.78
C PHE A 229 11.61 19.80 8.71
N PRO A 230 12.36 20.01 9.81
CA PRO A 230 13.83 19.87 9.79
C PRO A 230 14.27 18.46 9.40
N GLY A 231 15.23 18.35 8.48
CA GLY A 231 15.74 17.06 8.01
C GLY A 231 14.89 16.42 6.91
N ALA A 232 13.69 16.92 6.63
CA ALA A 232 12.89 16.46 5.50
C ALA A 232 13.40 17.05 4.18
N ASN A 233 13.26 16.26 3.12
CA ASN A 233 13.22 16.74 1.76
C ASN A 233 11.95 17.60 1.58
N GLY A 234 11.96 18.81 2.13
CA GLY A 234 10.83 19.74 2.13
C GLY A 234 10.93 20.79 1.03
N ILE A 235 10.23 21.91 1.19
CA ILE A 235 10.07 22.95 0.15
C ILE A 235 11.43 23.50 -0.31
N PRO A 236 11.79 23.37 -1.59
CA PRO A 236 13.05 23.90 -2.12
C PRO A 236 13.17 25.42 -1.93
N GLY A 237 14.34 25.87 -1.46
CA GLY A 237 14.60 27.30 -1.21
C GLY A 237 14.00 27.85 0.08
N VAL A 238 13.18 27.08 0.79
CA VAL A 238 12.60 27.46 2.09
C VAL A 238 13.08 26.51 3.19
N ASN A 239 13.07 25.20 2.93
CA ASN A 239 13.63 24.18 3.82
C ASN A 239 15.11 23.92 3.48
N GLN A 240 15.96 24.00 4.49
CA GLN A 240 17.41 23.81 4.35
C GLN A 240 17.83 22.38 4.00
N SER A 241 17.00 21.39 4.31
CA SER A 241 17.25 19.97 4.06
C SER A 241 16.63 19.48 2.74
N SER A 242 15.99 20.37 1.97
CA SER A 242 15.45 20.03 0.65
C SER A 242 16.57 19.55 -0.28
N THR A 243 16.30 18.47 -1.01
CA THR A 243 17.19 17.92 -2.04
C THR A 243 16.74 18.32 -3.45
N GLY A 244 15.56 18.94 -3.58
CA GLY A 244 14.99 19.43 -4.84
C GLY A 244 15.37 20.87 -5.18
N THR A 245 14.89 21.32 -6.34
CA THR A 245 15.01 22.72 -6.78
C THR A 245 13.62 23.35 -6.91
N ALA A 246 13.53 24.67 -6.72
CA ALA A 246 12.28 25.38 -6.89
C ALA A 246 11.84 25.33 -8.37
N VAL A 247 10.61 24.88 -8.62
CA VAL A 247 10.05 24.73 -9.97
C VAL A 247 9.01 25.81 -10.23
N ALA A 248 9.29 26.67 -11.19
CA ALA A 248 8.32 27.64 -11.68
C ALA A 248 7.19 26.92 -12.42
N GLN A 249 5.95 27.30 -12.14
CA GLN A 249 4.78 26.72 -12.79
C GLN A 249 4.65 27.23 -14.23
N LYS A 250 4.10 26.39 -15.09
CA LYS A 250 3.95 26.60 -16.52
C LYS A 250 2.48 26.55 -16.90
N ASP A 251 2.20 27.22 -18.01
CA ASP A 251 0.89 27.20 -18.65
C ASP A 251 0.67 25.89 -19.42
N PHE A 252 -0.51 25.76 -20.03
CA PHE A 252 -0.91 24.61 -20.83
C PHE A 252 0.08 24.30 -21.95
N ASP A 253 0.57 25.34 -22.65
CA ASP A 253 1.52 25.27 -23.75
C ASP A 253 2.99 25.01 -23.31
N GLY A 254 3.26 25.02 -22.01
CA GLY A 254 4.59 24.84 -21.44
C GLY A 254 5.43 26.12 -21.31
N SER A 255 4.88 27.29 -21.63
CA SER A 255 5.50 28.57 -21.28
C SER A 255 5.48 28.78 -19.76
N VAL A 256 6.50 29.48 -19.23
CA VAL A 256 6.56 29.78 -17.78
C VAL A 256 5.53 30.86 -17.47
N LEU A 257 4.71 30.63 -16.44
CA LEU A 257 3.73 31.62 -16.00
C LEU A 257 4.44 32.85 -15.42
N PRO A 258 4.10 34.08 -15.85
CA PRO A 258 4.74 35.29 -15.32
C PRO A 258 4.38 35.53 -13.84
N THR A 259 3.16 35.15 -13.44
CA THR A 259 2.63 35.15 -12.07
C THR A 259 1.68 33.97 -11.91
N LEU A 260 1.35 33.59 -10.68
CA LEU A 260 0.33 32.57 -10.46
C LEU A 260 -1.05 33.06 -10.91
N PRO A 261 -1.90 32.17 -11.47
CA PRO A 261 -3.29 32.49 -11.74
C PRO A 261 -4.00 32.87 -10.44
N PRO A 262 -4.97 33.80 -10.45
CA PRO A 262 -5.70 34.13 -9.24
C PRO A 262 -6.48 32.91 -8.75
N THR A 263 -6.73 32.84 -7.44
CA THR A 263 -7.66 31.87 -6.88
C THR A 263 -9.08 32.31 -7.19
N TRP A 264 -9.67 31.71 -8.23
CA TRP A 264 -11.03 32.05 -8.65
C TRP A 264 -12.02 31.83 -7.51
N GLY A 265 -12.96 32.77 -7.32
CA GLY A 265 -13.90 32.73 -6.21
C GLY A 265 -13.32 33.03 -4.81
N GLY A 266 -12.00 33.24 -4.67
CA GLY A 266 -11.35 33.54 -3.39
C GLY A 266 -10.78 32.31 -2.67
N VAL A 267 -9.99 32.52 -1.62
CA VAL A 267 -9.22 31.45 -0.93
C VAL A 267 -10.00 30.77 0.18
N THR A 268 -10.89 31.50 0.86
CA THR A 268 -11.60 31.02 2.05
C THR A 268 -12.94 30.42 1.67
N ALA A 269 -13.36 29.36 2.36
CA ALA A 269 -14.66 28.75 2.13
C ALA A 269 -15.81 29.72 2.45
N ALA A 270 -16.97 29.47 1.84
CA ALA A 270 -18.17 30.26 2.10
C ALA A 270 -18.54 30.23 3.59
N GLY A 271 -18.92 31.39 4.13
CA GLY A 271 -19.33 31.53 5.54
C GLY A 271 -18.20 31.72 6.55
N GLN A 272 -16.93 31.73 6.13
CA GLN A 272 -15.81 32.08 7.02
C GLN A 272 -15.83 33.58 7.37
N SER A 273 -15.36 33.94 8.56
CA SER A 273 -15.21 35.35 8.96
C SER A 273 -13.98 36.02 8.33
N VAL A 274 -12.90 35.25 8.16
CA VAL A 274 -11.71 35.66 7.38
C VAL A 274 -12.02 35.46 5.91
N GLN A 275 -11.85 36.51 5.09
CA GLN A 275 -12.15 36.49 3.67
C GLN A 275 -10.96 36.98 2.85
N ILE A 276 -10.52 36.16 1.89
CA ILE A 276 -9.53 36.54 0.88
C ILE A 276 -10.19 36.42 -0.50
N THR A 277 -10.39 37.56 -1.15
CA THR A 277 -11.08 37.63 -2.44
C THR A 277 -10.18 37.20 -3.59
N GLN A 278 -10.77 36.82 -4.73
CA GLN A 278 -10.02 36.53 -5.96
C GLN A 278 -9.10 37.69 -6.36
N ALA A 279 -9.58 38.94 -6.29
CA ALA A 279 -8.79 40.12 -6.65
C ALA A 279 -7.52 40.27 -5.79
N SER A 280 -7.61 39.86 -4.52
CA SER A 280 -6.49 39.88 -3.57
C SER A 280 -5.40 38.84 -3.87
N THR A 281 -5.66 37.90 -4.79
CA THR A 281 -4.72 36.84 -5.18
C THR A 281 -4.12 37.06 -6.58
N ALA A 282 -4.45 38.17 -7.24
CA ALA A 282 -3.92 38.47 -8.56
C ALA A 282 -2.42 38.81 -8.50
N ASN A 283 -1.67 38.43 -9.54
CA ASN A 283 -0.26 38.76 -9.74
C ASN A 283 0.68 38.24 -8.64
N MET A 284 0.33 37.16 -7.93
CA MET A 284 1.23 36.55 -6.96
C MET A 284 2.48 35.97 -7.67
N PRO A 285 3.67 36.05 -7.06
CA PRO A 285 4.89 35.48 -7.64
C PRO A 285 4.73 33.99 -7.96
N ASN A 286 5.29 33.53 -9.08
CA ASN A 286 5.26 32.14 -9.51
C ASN A 286 6.20 31.24 -8.68
N GLN A 287 5.84 31.03 -7.42
CA GLN A 287 6.55 30.21 -6.44
C GLN A 287 5.60 29.79 -5.32
N MET A 288 6.02 28.82 -4.49
CA MET A 288 5.28 28.48 -3.28
C MET A 288 5.22 29.66 -2.30
N PHE A 289 4.13 29.74 -1.53
CA PHE A 289 3.93 30.79 -0.52
C PHE A 289 3.23 30.25 0.73
N GLN A 290 3.49 30.89 1.87
CA GLN A 290 2.89 30.51 3.14
C GLN A 290 1.47 31.07 3.26
N ILE A 291 0.48 30.20 3.49
CA ILE A 291 -0.93 30.53 3.66
C ILE A 291 -1.17 31.25 5.00
N ASP A 292 -0.60 30.70 6.07
CA ASP A 292 -0.73 31.18 7.45
C ASP A 292 0.38 32.15 7.86
N SER A 293 0.94 32.89 6.89
CA SER A 293 1.98 33.88 7.15
C SER A 293 1.51 34.88 8.21
N PRO A 294 2.32 35.15 9.26
CA PRO A 294 2.02 36.18 10.25
C PRO A 294 1.89 37.60 9.66
N SER A 295 2.49 37.84 8.48
CA SER A 295 2.36 39.11 7.75
C SER A 295 1.09 39.20 6.89
N GLY A 296 0.27 38.14 6.86
CA GLY A 296 -0.92 38.01 6.04
C GLY A 296 -0.70 37.23 4.74
N PHE A 297 -1.79 36.77 4.14
CA PHE A 297 -1.79 36.00 2.90
C PHE A 297 -1.31 36.88 1.74
N GLY A 298 -0.20 36.50 1.11
CA GLY A 298 0.43 37.32 0.08
C GLY A 298 0.76 38.73 0.60
N SER A 299 0.17 39.76 -0.02
CA SER A 299 0.32 41.17 0.36
C SER A 299 -0.91 41.76 1.08
N THR A 300 -1.86 40.92 1.50
CA THR A 300 -3.17 41.39 1.99
C THR A 300 -3.16 41.93 3.42
N GLY A 301 -2.18 41.57 4.24
CA GLY A 301 -2.18 41.86 5.69
C GLY A 301 -3.18 41.02 6.49
N THR A 302 -3.99 40.17 5.84
CA THR A 302 -5.00 39.32 6.48
C THR A 302 -4.44 37.92 6.70
N VAL A 303 -4.40 37.45 7.95
CA VAL A 303 -3.89 36.12 8.29
C VAL A 303 -4.96 35.05 8.03
N VAL A 304 -4.62 34.03 7.23
CA VAL A 304 -5.44 32.82 7.03
C VAL A 304 -4.85 31.72 7.91
N GLY A 305 -5.24 31.70 9.18
CA GLY A 305 -4.73 30.72 10.15
C GLY A 305 -5.20 29.29 9.85
N GLN A 306 -4.55 28.31 10.48
CA GLN A 306 -4.88 26.88 10.33
C GLN A 306 -6.30 26.50 10.82
N ASN A 307 -6.97 27.39 11.56
CA ASN A 307 -8.37 27.25 12.00
C ASN A 307 -9.38 27.83 10.99
N VAL A 308 -8.91 28.43 9.88
CA VAL A 308 -9.76 28.94 8.80
C VAL A 308 -9.93 27.86 7.74
N ILE A 309 -11.17 27.62 7.31
CA ILE A 309 -11.46 26.67 6.23
C ILE A 309 -11.17 27.37 4.89
N THR A 310 -10.19 26.87 4.13
CA THR A 310 -9.96 27.31 2.75
C THR A 310 -11.02 26.74 1.82
N ARG A 311 -11.20 27.28 0.62
CA ARG A 311 -12.00 26.62 -0.42
C ARG A 311 -11.40 25.26 -0.78
N ASP A 312 -12.22 24.41 -1.38
CA ASP A 312 -11.77 23.14 -1.96
C ASP A 312 -11.07 23.38 -3.31
N LEU A 313 -10.14 22.48 -3.63
CA LEU A 313 -9.33 22.48 -4.84
C LEU A 313 -9.59 21.17 -5.62
N TRP A 314 -9.45 21.20 -6.93
CA TRP A 314 -9.49 19.99 -7.75
C TRP A 314 -8.34 19.04 -7.44
N HIS A 315 -8.72 17.83 -7.08
CA HIS A 315 -7.85 16.67 -6.88
C HIS A 315 -8.36 15.49 -7.71
N ARG A 316 -8.44 15.67 -9.03
CA ARG A 316 -9.05 14.71 -9.95
C ARG A 316 -7.98 13.87 -10.67
N PHE A 317 -8.32 12.63 -11.03
CA PHE A 317 -7.37 11.62 -11.54
C PHE A 317 -6.55 12.09 -12.74
N TYR A 318 -7.18 12.67 -13.76
CA TYR A 318 -6.49 13.10 -14.96
C TYR A 318 -5.72 14.40 -14.72
N GLN A 319 -6.34 15.36 -14.06
CA GLN A 319 -5.75 16.65 -13.73
C GLN A 319 -4.47 16.43 -12.92
N ASN A 320 -4.47 15.56 -11.92
CA ASN A 320 -3.27 15.27 -11.14
C ASN A 320 -2.11 14.73 -12.01
N GLN A 321 -2.38 13.89 -13.01
CA GLN A 321 -1.35 13.48 -13.97
C GLN A 321 -0.80 14.66 -14.79
N MET A 322 -1.68 15.58 -15.21
CA MET A 322 -1.27 16.78 -15.94
C MET A 322 -0.51 17.78 -15.07
N GLN A 323 -0.86 17.89 -13.79
CA GLN A 323 -0.16 18.69 -12.78
C GLN A 323 1.26 18.16 -12.56
N ILE A 324 1.40 16.82 -12.43
CA ILE A 324 2.68 16.12 -12.26
C ILE A 324 3.54 16.19 -13.54
N ASN A 325 2.92 16.18 -14.72
CA ASN A 325 3.57 16.36 -16.03
C ASN A 325 4.82 15.48 -16.23
N GLY A 326 4.69 14.18 -15.96
CA GLY A 326 5.78 13.21 -16.08
C GLY A 326 6.88 13.38 -15.03
N GLY A 327 6.54 13.85 -13.83
CA GLY A 327 7.45 14.04 -12.70
C GLY A 327 8.12 15.42 -12.66
N LYS A 328 7.82 16.31 -13.61
CA LYS A 328 8.33 17.69 -13.62
C LYS A 328 7.64 18.57 -12.58
N ASN A 329 6.43 18.20 -12.18
CA ASN A 329 5.58 18.92 -11.21
C ASN A 329 5.39 20.41 -11.55
N ASP A 330 5.45 20.79 -12.83
CA ASP A 330 5.50 22.18 -13.27
C ASP A 330 4.15 22.71 -13.78
N LYS A 331 3.03 22.00 -13.55
CA LYS A 331 1.72 22.37 -14.11
C LYS A 331 0.56 22.32 -13.11
N PHE A 332 0.86 22.35 -11.81
CA PHE A 332 -0.16 22.38 -10.75
C PHE A 332 -1.08 23.60 -10.88
N ALA A 333 -0.49 24.78 -11.04
CA ALA A 333 -1.26 26.03 -11.19
C ALA A 333 -2.10 26.09 -12.48
N ALA A 334 -1.67 25.38 -13.54
CA ALA A 334 -2.40 25.33 -14.81
C ALA A 334 -3.62 24.40 -14.73
N PHE A 335 -3.47 23.22 -14.14
CA PHE A 335 -4.51 22.19 -14.07
C PHE A 335 -5.21 22.16 -12.70
N ALA A 336 -5.48 23.33 -12.12
CA ALA A 336 -6.23 23.50 -10.88
C ALA A 336 -7.38 24.50 -11.07
N ASP A 337 -8.50 24.30 -10.37
CA ASP A 337 -9.63 25.25 -10.32
C ASP A 337 -9.49 26.33 -9.23
N ALA A 338 -8.41 26.27 -8.44
CA ALA A 338 -8.08 27.20 -7.38
C ALA A 338 -6.84 28.06 -7.71
N GLY A 339 -6.34 27.98 -8.94
CA GLY A 339 -5.22 28.78 -9.44
C GLY A 339 -4.01 28.67 -8.51
N GLY A 340 -3.45 29.81 -8.11
CA GLY A 340 -2.26 29.88 -7.26
C GLY A 340 -2.39 29.24 -5.88
N LEU A 341 -3.60 29.00 -5.34
CA LEU A 341 -3.76 28.38 -4.02
C LEU A 341 -3.11 26.99 -3.94
N THR A 342 -3.03 26.27 -5.05
CA THR A 342 -2.30 24.98 -5.13
C THR A 342 -0.85 25.09 -4.64
N MET A 343 -0.21 26.25 -4.81
CA MET A 343 1.18 26.49 -4.41
C MET A 343 1.33 26.88 -2.92
N GLY A 344 0.23 26.91 -2.16
CA GLY A 344 0.22 27.31 -0.77
C GLY A 344 0.72 26.21 0.19
N TYR A 345 1.42 26.61 1.24
CA TYR A 345 1.80 25.74 2.37
C TYR A 345 1.51 26.40 3.72
N TYR A 346 1.41 25.60 4.77
CA TYR A 346 1.29 26.04 6.16
C TYR A 346 2.61 25.89 6.91
N ASP A 347 2.85 26.75 7.90
CA ASP A 347 3.87 26.49 8.91
C ASP A 347 3.34 25.50 9.96
N GLY A 348 3.64 24.22 9.74
CA GLY A 348 3.25 23.14 10.64
C GLY A 348 3.96 23.12 11.99
N SER A 349 4.94 24.00 12.27
CA SER A 349 5.80 23.91 13.47
C SER A 349 5.05 23.96 14.81
N LYS A 350 3.81 24.47 14.81
CA LYS A 350 2.92 24.55 15.98
C LYS A 350 1.86 23.44 16.05
N MET A 351 1.75 22.59 15.03
CA MET A 351 0.81 21.48 14.98
C MET A 351 1.16 20.42 16.05
N ALA A 352 0.15 19.79 16.63
CA ALA A 352 0.30 18.66 17.54
C ALA A 352 0.92 17.46 16.82
N MET A 353 0.50 17.17 15.58
CA MET A 353 1.07 16.09 14.77
C MET A 353 2.52 16.36 14.38
N TRP A 354 2.94 17.61 14.24
CA TRP A 354 4.36 17.96 14.05
C TRP A 354 5.19 17.58 15.28
N ASN A 355 4.66 17.80 16.49
CA ASN A 355 5.33 17.36 17.71
C ASN A 355 5.44 15.84 17.80
N ILE A 356 4.44 15.10 17.33
CA ILE A 356 4.50 13.65 17.21
C ILE A 356 5.55 13.22 16.19
N ALA A 357 5.62 13.87 15.02
CA ALA A 357 6.64 13.61 14.01
C ALA A 357 8.07 13.83 14.55
N LYS A 358 8.29 14.85 15.37
CA LYS A 358 9.59 15.05 16.07
C LYS A 358 9.94 13.94 17.05
N GLN A 359 8.95 13.28 17.64
CA GLN A 359 9.17 12.20 18.61
C GLN A 359 9.43 10.86 17.94
N TYR A 360 8.82 10.61 16.78
CA TYR A 360 8.85 9.31 16.10
C TYR A 360 9.46 9.42 14.70
N THR A 361 8.93 8.67 13.74
CA THR A 361 9.40 8.68 12.36
C THR A 361 8.44 9.47 11.46
N LEU A 362 8.96 10.47 10.75
CA LEU A 362 8.30 11.12 9.62
C LEU A 362 8.83 10.48 8.32
N ALA A 363 7.96 9.94 7.48
CA ALA A 363 8.34 9.51 6.14
C ALA A 363 8.12 10.66 5.15
N ASP A 364 9.20 11.12 4.52
CA ASP A 364 9.19 12.26 3.60
C ASP A 364 9.27 11.85 2.13
N ASN A 365 9.11 10.57 1.83
CA ASN A 365 9.10 10.02 0.48
C ASN A 365 7.93 9.04 0.30
N PHE A 366 6.78 9.42 0.88
CA PHE A 366 5.54 8.65 0.86
C PHE A 366 4.53 9.27 -0.12
N PHE A 367 4.15 8.54 -1.16
CA PHE A 367 3.25 9.00 -2.21
C PHE A 367 1.82 8.49 -2.03
N MET A 368 0.83 9.24 -2.53
CA MET A 368 -0.53 8.67 -2.61
C MET A 368 -0.54 7.48 -3.58
N GLY A 369 -1.30 6.44 -3.25
CA GLY A 369 -1.29 5.17 -3.97
C GLY A 369 -1.75 5.28 -5.42
N ALA A 370 -2.72 6.15 -5.68
CA ALA A 370 -3.24 6.44 -7.00
C ALA A 370 -3.35 7.95 -7.26
N PHE A 371 -3.33 8.37 -8.51
CA PHE A 371 -3.61 9.75 -8.90
C PHE A 371 -5.04 10.15 -8.47
N GLY A 372 -5.23 11.45 -8.19
CA GLY A 372 -6.56 12.00 -7.95
C GLY A 372 -7.11 11.76 -6.55
N GLY A 373 -8.43 11.69 -6.45
CA GLY A 373 -9.15 12.05 -5.23
C GLY A 373 -9.38 10.93 -4.21
N SER A 374 -10.06 11.30 -3.13
CA SER A 374 -10.28 10.47 -1.95
C SER A 374 -10.88 9.10 -2.27
N PHE A 375 -11.91 9.06 -3.10
CA PHE A 375 -12.59 7.81 -3.47
C PHE A 375 -11.60 6.73 -3.94
N LEU A 376 -10.76 7.02 -4.93
CA LEU A 376 -9.86 6.01 -5.49
C LEU A 376 -8.77 5.62 -4.47
N ASN A 377 -8.20 6.59 -3.76
CA ASN A 377 -7.16 6.32 -2.77
C ASN A 377 -7.66 5.49 -1.58
N HIS A 378 -8.93 5.62 -1.16
CA HIS A 378 -9.54 4.72 -0.16
C HIS A 378 -9.68 3.28 -0.67
N GLN A 379 -10.02 3.08 -1.94
CA GLN A 379 -10.06 1.74 -2.54
C GLN A 379 -8.63 1.18 -2.65
N TYR A 380 -7.69 2.02 -3.05
CA TYR A 380 -6.28 1.65 -3.18
C TYR A 380 -5.68 1.26 -1.83
N LEU A 381 -6.04 1.92 -0.72
CA LEU A 381 -5.61 1.55 0.63
C LEU A 381 -6.01 0.13 1.03
N ILE A 382 -7.13 -0.41 0.53
CA ILE A 382 -7.61 -1.73 0.95
C ILE A 382 -7.31 -2.86 -0.05
N CYS A 383 -7.05 -2.56 -1.32
CA CYS A 383 -6.81 -3.59 -2.34
C CYS A 383 -5.64 -3.32 -3.30
N ALA A 384 -5.01 -2.14 -3.24
CA ALA A 384 -4.07 -1.65 -4.25
C ALA A 384 -4.65 -1.74 -5.69
N CYS A 385 -5.95 -1.47 -5.84
CA CYS A 385 -6.69 -1.70 -7.06
C CYS A 385 -7.68 -0.57 -7.36
N ALA A 386 -8.05 -0.42 -8.63
CA ALA A 386 -9.12 0.48 -9.05
C ALA A 386 -10.44 -0.30 -9.22
N PRO A 387 -11.57 0.21 -8.71
CA PRO A 387 -12.87 -0.45 -8.89
C PRO A 387 -13.31 -0.52 -10.35
N ILE A 388 -14.02 -1.59 -10.70
CA ILE A 388 -14.48 -1.88 -12.05
C ILE A 388 -15.95 -1.48 -12.20
N TYR A 389 -16.26 -0.80 -13.30
CA TYR A 389 -17.61 -0.55 -13.80
C TYR A 389 -17.83 -1.35 -15.10
N PRO A 390 -18.51 -2.50 -15.04
CA PRO A 390 -18.73 -3.32 -16.22
C PRO A 390 -19.76 -2.70 -17.17
N ASN A 391 -19.57 -2.91 -18.48
CA ASN A 391 -20.50 -2.47 -19.54
C ASN A 391 -20.89 -0.98 -19.44
N ALA A 392 -19.93 -0.12 -19.08
CA ALA A 392 -20.21 1.27 -18.70
C ALA A 392 -20.97 2.08 -19.78
N LYS A 393 -20.69 1.82 -21.07
CA LYS A 393 -21.35 2.47 -22.21
C LYS A 393 -22.87 2.24 -22.29
N ALA A 394 -23.35 1.10 -21.78
CA ALA A 394 -24.76 0.72 -21.80
C ALA A 394 -25.46 0.96 -20.46
N SER A 395 -24.86 1.80 -19.60
CA SER A 395 -25.29 2.01 -18.22
C SER A 395 -25.67 3.46 -17.94
N PRO A 396 -26.30 3.76 -16.78
CA PRO A 396 -26.55 5.14 -16.37
C PRO A 396 -25.29 6.01 -16.26
N ALA A 397 -24.11 5.39 -16.08
CA ALA A 397 -22.82 6.08 -15.98
C ALA A 397 -22.14 6.33 -17.33
N ALA A 398 -22.78 6.05 -18.47
CA ALA A 398 -22.18 6.25 -19.80
C ALA A 398 -21.66 7.69 -20.00
N ASN A 399 -22.39 8.68 -19.51
CA ASN A 399 -22.01 10.09 -19.58
C ASN A 399 -20.91 10.48 -18.57
N SER A 400 -20.51 9.58 -17.67
CA SER A 400 -19.41 9.76 -16.73
C SER A 400 -18.09 9.17 -17.25
N ILE A 401 -18.09 8.57 -18.44
CA ILE A 401 -16.87 8.07 -19.09
C ILE A 401 -16.06 9.26 -19.59
N ALA A 402 -14.78 9.30 -19.20
CA ALA A 402 -13.84 10.30 -19.65
C ALA A 402 -13.49 10.11 -21.14
N ASN A 403 -13.26 11.22 -21.83
CA ASN A 403 -12.69 11.27 -23.17
C ASN A 403 -11.34 11.98 -23.12
N VAL A 404 -10.26 11.23 -23.09
CA VAL A 404 -8.90 11.79 -23.03
C VAL A 404 -8.16 11.52 -24.32
N LYS A 405 -7.26 12.44 -24.70
CA LYS A 405 -6.28 12.15 -25.75
C LYS A 405 -5.07 11.48 -25.14
N THR A 406 -4.28 10.83 -25.99
CA THR A 406 -3.03 10.19 -25.59
C THR A 406 -1.86 10.95 -26.19
N ASN A 407 -0.93 11.38 -25.35
CA ASN A 407 0.34 11.97 -25.78
C ASN A 407 1.24 10.93 -26.46
N ALA A 408 2.30 11.38 -27.12
CA ALA A 408 3.25 10.48 -27.80
C ALA A 408 3.94 9.48 -26.84
N ASP A 409 4.05 9.82 -25.55
CA ASP A 409 4.61 8.97 -24.50
C ASP A 409 3.58 8.00 -23.87
N GLY A 410 2.35 7.99 -24.37
CA GLY A 410 1.25 7.15 -23.87
C GLY A 410 0.47 7.75 -22.70
N SER A 411 0.84 8.92 -22.18
CA SER A 411 0.12 9.56 -21.07
C SER A 411 -1.21 10.18 -21.51
N PRO A 412 -2.26 10.17 -20.68
CA PRO A 412 -3.51 10.83 -21.01
C PRO A 412 -3.37 12.36 -20.91
N THR A 413 -4.10 13.08 -21.75
CA THR A 413 -4.17 14.55 -21.74
C THR A 413 -5.60 15.05 -21.90
N LEU A 414 -5.93 16.08 -21.13
CA LEU A 414 -7.12 16.89 -21.29
C LEU A 414 -6.70 18.21 -21.95
N ILE A 415 -7.37 18.59 -23.03
CA ILE A 415 -7.19 19.85 -23.72
C ILE A 415 -8.13 20.89 -23.11
N PRO A 416 -7.60 21.95 -22.50
CA PRO A 416 -8.40 23.07 -22.01
C PRO A 416 -9.04 23.85 -23.17
N ALA A 417 -10.22 24.42 -22.93
CA ALA A 417 -10.90 25.27 -23.91
C ALA A 417 -10.16 26.61 -24.15
N ALA A 418 -9.52 27.16 -23.11
CA ALA A 418 -8.70 28.35 -23.21
C ALA A 418 -7.26 27.99 -23.61
N SER A 419 -6.61 28.87 -24.38
CA SER A 419 -5.21 28.70 -24.77
C SER A 419 -4.21 28.97 -23.63
N SER A 420 -4.67 29.62 -22.55
CA SER A 420 -3.87 29.95 -21.37
C SER A 420 -4.76 29.88 -20.13
N VAL A 421 -4.20 29.38 -19.03
CA VAL A 421 -4.87 29.37 -17.71
C VAL A 421 -5.10 30.80 -17.19
N MET A 422 -4.33 31.78 -17.67
CA MET A 422 -4.49 33.18 -17.26
C MET A 422 -5.77 33.82 -17.80
N ALA A 423 -6.41 33.21 -18.80
CA ALA A 423 -7.68 33.69 -19.35
C ALA A 423 -8.90 33.42 -18.43
N GLY A 424 -8.77 32.51 -17.47
CA GLY A 424 -9.85 32.14 -16.55
C GLY A 424 -9.68 30.74 -15.99
N ALA A 425 -10.50 30.40 -14.99
CA ALA A 425 -10.51 29.05 -14.42
C ALA A 425 -10.74 28.02 -15.54
N PRO A 426 -10.10 26.85 -15.50
CA PRO A 426 -10.37 25.77 -16.43
C PRO A 426 -11.77 25.16 -16.17
N THR A 427 -12.85 25.93 -16.26
CA THR A 427 -14.23 25.57 -15.85
C THR A 427 -14.90 24.52 -16.71
N SER A 428 -14.29 24.14 -17.83
CA SER A 428 -14.86 23.22 -18.79
C SER A 428 -13.79 22.29 -19.38
N TYR A 429 -13.58 21.14 -18.72
CA TYR A 429 -13.32 19.89 -19.46
C TYR A 429 -14.66 19.33 -19.99
N ALA A 430 -15.61 20.20 -20.32
CA ALA A 430 -16.98 19.89 -20.67
C ALA A 430 -17.41 20.79 -21.83
N GLY A 431 -17.55 20.21 -23.03
CA GLY A 431 -18.43 20.76 -24.07
C GLY A 431 -17.79 21.49 -25.25
N ALA A 432 -16.85 20.88 -25.96
CA ALA A 432 -16.90 21.03 -27.42
C ALA A 432 -17.77 19.89 -27.97
N ALA A 433 -18.72 20.25 -28.83
CA ALA A 433 -19.57 19.33 -29.58
C ALA A 433 -18.72 18.29 -30.33
N ASP A 434 -19.35 17.19 -30.76
CA ASP A 434 -18.80 16.14 -31.63
C ASP A 434 -18.17 16.70 -32.94
N ASP A 435 -16.98 17.29 -32.83
CA ASP A 435 -16.05 17.53 -33.94
C ASP A 435 -14.94 16.47 -33.95
N GLY A 436 -15.01 15.48 -33.05
CA GLY A 436 -14.03 14.41 -32.89
C GLY A 436 -12.77 14.80 -32.10
N ASN A 437 -12.69 16.03 -31.54
CA ASN A 437 -11.46 16.57 -30.96
C ASN A 437 -11.57 17.04 -29.49
N ALA A 438 -12.78 17.09 -28.93
CA ALA A 438 -13.07 17.58 -27.58
C ALA A 438 -12.73 16.57 -26.46
N THR A 439 -11.80 16.91 -25.57
CA THR A 439 -11.53 16.09 -24.38
C THR A 439 -12.50 16.41 -23.25
N LYS A 440 -12.80 15.41 -22.43
CA LYS A 440 -13.66 15.51 -21.27
C LYS A 440 -13.16 14.64 -20.12
N ASP A 441 -13.23 15.19 -18.91
CA ASP A 441 -13.00 14.42 -17.69
C ASP A 441 -14.28 13.66 -17.27
N GLY A 442 -14.12 12.60 -16.48
CA GLY A 442 -15.20 11.72 -16.08
C GLY A 442 -14.88 10.98 -14.79
N ASN A 443 -15.89 10.36 -14.19
CA ASN A 443 -15.68 9.51 -13.02
C ASN A 443 -15.15 8.13 -13.40
N LEU A 444 -15.32 7.74 -14.67
CA LEU A 444 -14.88 6.48 -15.22
C LEU A 444 -13.81 6.71 -16.30
N THR A 445 -12.82 5.83 -16.39
CA THR A 445 -11.86 5.81 -17.51
C THR A 445 -12.57 5.53 -18.84
N PRO A 446 -11.93 5.78 -20.00
CA PRO A 446 -12.31 5.11 -21.24
C PRO A 446 -12.44 3.60 -21.03
N VAL A 447 -13.40 2.98 -21.75
CA VAL A 447 -13.61 1.53 -21.65
C VAL A 447 -12.45 0.77 -22.26
N ASP A 448 -12.08 -0.34 -21.64
CA ASP A 448 -11.13 -1.30 -22.20
C ASP A 448 -11.78 -2.18 -23.29
N LYS A 449 -10.99 -3.10 -23.84
CA LYS A 449 -11.40 -4.04 -24.89
C LYS A 449 -12.57 -4.95 -24.49
N ASP A 450 -12.79 -5.15 -23.18
CA ASP A 450 -13.83 -6.01 -22.65
C ASP A 450 -15.09 -5.19 -22.28
N GLY A 451 -15.10 -3.89 -22.59
CA GLY A 451 -16.20 -2.97 -22.31
C GLY A 451 -16.25 -2.48 -20.87
N ASN A 452 -15.23 -2.77 -20.06
CA ASN A 452 -15.15 -2.34 -18.67
C ASN A 452 -14.51 -0.95 -18.59
N ALA A 453 -15.04 -0.08 -17.72
CA ALA A 453 -14.35 1.13 -17.30
C ALA A 453 -13.90 0.98 -15.85
N TYR A 454 -12.97 1.83 -15.41
CA TYR A 454 -12.51 1.86 -14.02
C TYR A 454 -12.94 3.17 -13.37
N ALA A 455 -13.44 3.09 -12.13
CA ALA A 455 -13.85 4.27 -11.39
C ALA A 455 -12.62 4.97 -10.79
N VAL A 456 -12.35 6.19 -11.23
CA VAL A 456 -11.14 6.95 -10.89
C VAL A 456 -11.42 8.30 -10.22
N ASN A 457 -12.66 8.78 -10.26
CA ASN A 457 -13.12 9.89 -9.42
C ASN A 457 -14.38 9.47 -8.65
N THR A 458 -14.87 10.32 -7.74
CA THR A 458 -15.89 10.01 -6.73
C THR A 458 -17.12 9.28 -7.28
N MET A 459 -17.26 8.01 -6.88
CA MET A 459 -18.47 7.22 -7.03
C MET A 459 -19.05 6.89 -5.66
N GLN A 460 -20.34 6.62 -5.58
CA GLN A 460 -21.07 6.30 -4.35
C GLN A 460 -21.22 4.79 -4.17
N PRO A 461 -21.26 4.28 -2.93
CA PRO A 461 -21.40 2.86 -2.68
C PRO A 461 -22.77 2.35 -3.18
N PRO A 462 -22.84 1.08 -3.63
CA PRO A 462 -24.09 0.42 -4.02
C PRO A 462 -25.03 0.19 -2.85
N TYR A 463 -24.53 0.27 -1.62
CA TYR A 463 -25.29 0.02 -0.39
C TYR A 463 -25.37 1.28 0.47
N GLN A 464 -26.47 1.43 1.18
CA GLN A 464 -26.61 2.46 2.20
C GLN A 464 -25.66 2.19 3.39
N PRO A 465 -25.10 3.23 4.06
CA PRO A 465 -25.22 4.65 3.76
C PRO A 465 -24.48 5.04 2.47
N SER A 466 -25.17 5.80 1.63
CA SER A 466 -24.68 6.25 0.32
C SER A 466 -25.04 7.71 0.11
N GLY A 467 -24.21 8.43 -0.67
CA GLY A 467 -24.56 9.76 -1.15
C GLY A 467 -25.76 9.78 -2.10
N ASN A 468 -26.11 8.62 -2.66
CA ASN A 468 -27.31 8.46 -3.46
C ASN A 468 -28.49 8.00 -2.59
N ALA A 469 -29.69 8.43 -3.00
CA ALA A 469 -30.94 8.02 -2.37
C ALA A 469 -31.14 6.49 -2.42
N VAL A 470 -32.08 5.98 -1.63
CA VAL A 470 -32.41 4.56 -1.61
C VAL A 470 -32.94 4.05 -2.95
N ALA A 471 -32.64 2.79 -3.28
CA ALA A 471 -33.19 2.13 -4.46
C ALA A 471 -34.70 1.89 -4.30
N SER A 472 -35.43 1.92 -5.42
CA SER A 472 -36.84 1.54 -5.43
C SER A 472 -37.00 0.08 -5.01
N GLY A 473 -37.80 -0.16 -3.96
CA GLY A 473 -38.09 -1.51 -3.46
C GLY A 473 -37.05 -2.12 -2.51
N ASN A 474 -35.91 -1.47 -2.25
CA ASN A 474 -34.96 -1.92 -1.24
C ASN A 474 -34.19 -0.76 -0.59
N ALA A 475 -34.55 -0.43 0.65
CA ALA A 475 -33.94 0.66 1.42
C ALA A 475 -32.48 0.41 1.80
N ALA A 476 -31.99 -0.83 1.70
CA ALA A 476 -30.60 -1.16 1.99
C ALA A 476 -29.64 -0.79 0.85
N TYR A 477 -30.17 -0.56 -0.36
CA TYR A 477 -29.39 -0.27 -1.56
C TYR A 477 -29.45 1.21 -1.96
N ALA A 478 -28.38 1.69 -2.56
CA ALA A 478 -28.36 2.98 -3.25
C ALA A 478 -29.04 2.84 -4.62
N ASP A 479 -29.70 3.91 -5.07
CA ASP A 479 -30.39 3.96 -6.36
C ASP A 479 -29.42 3.64 -7.52
N PRO A 480 -29.53 2.46 -8.16
CA PRO A 480 -28.61 2.04 -9.21
C PRO A 480 -28.81 2.81 -10.52
N THR A 481 -29.88 3.61 -10.63
CA THR A 481 -30.14 4.45 -11.81
C THR A 481 -29.32 5.74 -11.79
N LYS A 482 -28.65 6.08 -10.69
CA LYS A 482 -27.75 7.23 -10.62
C LYS A 482 -26.42 6.91 -11.28
N ALA A 483 -25.96 7.80 -12.17
CA ALA A 483 -24.67 7.69 -12.85
C ALA A 483 -23.45 7.60 -11.90
N THR A 484 -23.63 7.99 -10.63
CA THR A 484 -22.60 7.95 -9.59
C THR A 484 -22.66 6.69 -8.72
N THR A 485 -23.69 5.83 -8.83
CA THR A 485 -23.73 4.58 -8.05
C THR A 485 -22.77 3.57 -8.68
N LEU A 486 -21.75 3.16 -7.94
CA LEU A 486 -20.82 2.13 -8.40
C LEU A 486 -21.47 0.75 -8.24
N PRO A 487 -21.41 -0.13 -9.26
CA PRO A 487 -21.77 -1.54 -9.09
C PRO A 487 -20.94 -2.20 -7.97
N LYS A 488 -21.52 -3.22 -7.34
CA LYS A 488 -20.80 -3.96 -6.29
C LYS A 488 -19.51 -4.60 -6.82
N GLN A 489 -18.47 -4.54 -6.00
CA GLN A 489 -17.14 -5.08 -6.29
C GLN A 489 -16.97 -6.49 -5.69
N SER A 490 -16.06 -7.26 -6.26
CA SER A 490 -15.74 -8.63 -5.81
C SER A 490 -14.24 -8.94 -5.82
N THR A 491 -13.40 -7.96 -6.15
CA THR A 491 -11.94 -8.10 -6.10
C THR A 491 -11.50 -8.36 -4.67
N THR A 492 -10.56 -9.27 -4.48
CA THR A 492 -9.97 -9.54 -3.15
C THR A 492 -9.35 -8.26 -2.57
N ASN A 493 -9.65 -7.99 -1.31
CA ASN A 493 -9.06 -6.90 -0.53
C ASN A 493 -8.40 -7.44 0.76
N ILE A 494 -7.74 -6.56 1.51
CA ILE A 494 -7.03 -6.93 2.73
C ILE A 494 -7.93 -7.52 3.82
N GLY A 495 -9.20 -7.11 3.89
CA GLY A 495 -10.18 -7.66 4.82
C GLY A 495 -10.53 -9.12 4.51
N ASP A 496 -10.49 -9.52 3.23
CA ASP A 496 -10.65 -10.92 2.83
C ASP A 496 -9.48 -11.78 3.32
N LEU A 497 -8.25 -11.27 3.14
CA LEU A 497 -7.04 -11.97 3.57
C LEU A 497 -6.95 -12.08 5.09
N LEU A 498 -7.27 -11.00 5.82
CA LEU A 498 -7.29 -11.00 7.28
C LEU A 498 -8.31 -11.98 7.85
N THR A 499 -9.53 -11.98 7.33
CA THR A 499 -10.57 -12.92 7.77
C THR A 499 -10.21 -14.36 7.44
N ALA A 500 -9.68 -14.63 6.23
CA ALA A 500 -9.22 -15.97 5.87
C ALA A 500 -8.10 -16.48 6.79
N ARG A 501 -7.25 -15.58 7.30
CA ARG A 501 -6.19 -15.89 8.28
C ARG A 501 -6.69 -15.97 9.72
N GLY A 502 -7.95 -15.61 9.99
CA GLY A 502 -8.51 -15.53 11.34
C GLY A 502 -7.98 -14.36 12.17
N VAL A 503 -7.49 -13.30 11.50
CA VAL A 503 -7.02 -12.08 12.15
C VAL A 503 -8.19 -11.11 12.31
N ASP A 504 -8.48 -10.69 13.54
CA ASP A 504 -9.54 -9.73 13.81
C ASP A 504 -9.17 -8.35 13.25
N TRP A 505 -10.14 -7.70 12.60
CA TRP A 505 -9.94 -6.41 11.95
C TRP A 505 -11.23 -5.60 11.90
N ALA A 506 -11.12 -4.29 11.80
CA ALA A 506 -12.27 -3.41 11.54
C ALA A 506 -11.88 -2.08 10.90
N TRP A 507 -12.82 -1.50 10.17
CA TRP A 507 -12.83 -0.11 9.73
C TRP A 507 -13.76 0.70 10.62
N TYR A 508 -13.18 1.63 11.37
CA TYR A 508 -13.88 2.62 12.17
C TYR A 508 -14.02 3.90 11.37
N ALA A 509 -15.24 4.22 10.94
CA ALA A 509 -15.53 5.52 10.32
C ALA A 509 -16.16 6.43 11.36
N GLY A 510 -15.75 7.71 11.41
CA GLY A 510 -16.49 8.69 12.19
C GLY A 510 -17.90 8.88 11.63
N ALA A 511 -18.90 8.88 12.52
CA ALA A 511 -20.32 9.08 12.21
C ALA A 511 -21.00 7.93 11.46
N TRP A 512 -20.45 6.71 11.49
CA TRP A 512 -21.03 5.55 10.80
C TRP A 512 -22.44 5.20 11.31
N ASN A 513 -22.63 5.12 12.62
CA ASN A 513 -23.92 4.74 13.20
C ASN A 513 -24.97 5.84 12.94
N ALA A 514 -24.56 7.10 13.05
CA ALA A 514 -25.42 8.23 12.71
C ALA A 514 -25.82 8.20 11.22
N ALA A 515 -24.89 7.87 10.32
CA ALA A 515 -25.18 7.72 8.91
C ALA A 515 -26.10 6.54 8.61
N LEU A 516 -25.96 5.40 9.28
CA LEU A 516 -26.90 4.27 9.16
C LEU A 516 -28.34 4.67 9.51
N ALA A 517 -28.51 5.47 10.56
CA ALA A 517 -29.81 5.99 10.96
C ALA A 517 -30.35 7.06 9.97
N ASP A 518 -29.46 7.86 9.37
CA ASP A 518 -29.81 8.89 8.36
C ASP A 518 -30.11 8.27 6.98
N ALA A 519 -29.48 7.14 6.65
CA ALA A 519 -29.46 6.49 5.33
C ALA A 519 -30.80 6.03 4.71
N PRO A 520 -31.89 5.77 5.44
CA PRO A 520 -33.21 5.58 4.83
C PRO A 520 -33.94 6.91 4.53
N ASN A 521 -33.49 8.06 5.03
CA ASN A 521 -34.23 9.34 4.91
C ASN A 521 -33.95 10.10 3.60
N THR A 522 -34.99 10.68 3.01
CA THR A 522 -34.86 11.48 1.78
C THR A 522 -34.15 12.82 2.02
N THR A 523 -34.31 13.42 3.20
CA THR A 523 -33.59 14.61 3.64
C THR A 523 -32.44 14.17 4.54
N ARG A 524 -31.22 14.11 3.97
CA ARG A 524 -29.99 13.78 4.70
C ARG A 524 -29.59 14.91 5.64
N SER A 525 -29.12 14.57 6.83
CA SER A 525 -28.65 15.54 7.84
C SER A 525 -27.24 15.27 8.35
N VAL A 526 -26.70 14.08 8.06
CA VAL A 526 -25.36 13.61 8.52
C VAL A 526 -24.45 13.28 7.34
N ILE A 527 -25.00 12.82 6.22
CA ILE A 527 -24.22 12.57 5.01
C ILE A 527 -23.87 13.92 4.36
N TYR A 528 -22.57 14.19 4.18
CA TYR A 528 -22.01 15.44 3.61
C TYR A 528 -22.39 16.76 4.31
N SER A 529 -23.07 16.73 5.46
CA SER A 529 -23.65 17.92 6.07
C SER A 529 -23.82 17.76 7.58
N GLY A 530 -24.09 18.87 8.27
CA GLY A 530 -24.30 18.90 9.72
C GLY A 530 -23.01 19.03 10.54
N SER A 531 -23.13 18.95 11.86
CA SER A 531 -21.99 18.95 12.79
C SER A 531 -21.38 17.55 12.99
N ILE A 532 -22.15 16.52 12.65
CA ILE A 532 -21.75 15.12 12.56
C ILE A 532 -21.75 14.81 11.07
N GLN A 533 -20.59 14.52 10.48
CA GLN A 533 -20.45 14.47 9.02
C GLN A 533 -19.85 13.14 8.56
N PHE A 534 -20.68 12.28 7.97
CA PHE A 534 -20.24 11.05 7.34
C PHE A 534 -19.98 11.27 5.84
N GLN A 535 -18.89 10.68 5.35
CA GLN A 535 -18.44 10.74 3.96
C GLN A 535 -18.56 9.34 3.33
N PRO A 536 -19.64 9.00 2.62
CA PRO A 536 -19.90 7.63 2.16
C PRO A 536 -18.80 7.06 1.26
N HIS A 537 -18.25 7.89 0.39
CA HIS A 537 -17.16 7.52 -0.50
C HIS A 537 -15.80 7.26 0.20
N HIS A 538 -15.70 7.51 1.51
CA HIS A 538 -14.53 7.18 2.32
C HIS A 538 -14.70 5.86 3.09
N GLN A 539 -15.78 5.10 2.86
CA GLN A 539 -15.98 3.78 3.45
C GLN A 539 -15.79 2.70 2.37
N PRO A 540 -14.54 2.28 2.09
CA PRO A 540 -14.22 1.50 0.88
C PRO A 540 -14.82 0.09 0.90
N PHE A 541 -14.98 -0.53 2.07
CA PHE A 541 -15.58 -1.86 2.18
C PHE A 541 -17.07 -1.89 1.85
N ASN A 542 -17.79 -0.76 1.96
CA ASN A 542 -19.22 -0.66 1.62
C ASN A 542 -19.51 -0.78 0.10
N TYR A 543 -18.47 -1.01 -0.71
CA TYR A 543 -18.57 -1.27 -2.15
C TYR A 543 -18.56 -2.76 -2.50
N PHE A 544 -18.21 -3.64 -1.56
CA PHE A 544 -17.94 -5.05 -1.88
C PHE A 544 -19.14 -5.95 -1.58
N SER A 545 -19.38 -6.91 -2.47
CA SER A 545 -20.47 -7.90 -2.38
C SER A 545 -20.49 -8.67 -1.06
N ARG A 546 -19.35 -8.88 -0.42
CA ARG A 546 -19.22 -9.46 0.93
C ARG A 546 -20.03 -8.70 2.00
N PHE A 547 -20.23 -7.39 1.82
CA PHE A 547 -20.93 -6.51 2.76
C PHE A 547 -22.37 -6.17 2.32
N ASP A 548 -22.98 -7.01 1.47
CA ASP A 548 -24.36 -6.82 1.02
C ASP A 548 -25.34 -6.88 2.20
N PRO A 549 -25.93 -5.73 2.61
CA PRO A 549 -26.76 -5.65 3.81
C PRO A 549 -28.11 -6.39 3.67
N ALA A 550 -28.52 -6.77 2.46
CA ALA A 550 -29.75 -7.51 2.24
C ALA A 550 -29.58 -9.02 2.50
N THR A 551 -28.34 -9.49 2.70
CA THR A 551 -28.04 -10.89 3.02
C THR A 551 -27.70 -11.04 4.50
N ALA A 552 -28.05 -12.18 5.10
CA ALA A 552 -27.71 -12.46 6.50
C ALA A 552 -26.19 -12.45 6.75
N THR A 553 -25.42 -13.03 5.83
CA THR A 553 -23.95 -13.02 5.88
C THR A 553 -23.40 -11.60 5.79
N GLY A 554 -23.82 -10.82 4.78
CA GLY A 554 -23.32 -9.45 4.63
C GLY A 554 -23.72 -8.54 5.78
N ALA A 555 -24.91 -8.70 6.37
CA ALA A 555 -25.29 -7.99 7.59
C ALA A 555 -24.38 -8.34 8.78
N ALA A 556 -24.02 -9.62 8.96
CA ALA A 556 -23.08 -10.05 9.99
C ALA A 556 -21.66 -9.49 9.75
N GLU A 557 -21.17 -9.53 8.51
CA GLU A 557 -19.88 -8.97 8.11
C GLU A 557 -19.80 -7.45 8.38
N ARG A 558 -20.87 -6.71 8.09
CA ARG A 558 -20.94 -5.28 8.41
C ARG A 558 -20.90 -5.03 9.90
N ALA A 559 -21.68 -5.77 10.69
CA ALA A 559 -21.67 -5.63 12.14
C ALA A 559 -20.30 -5.97 12.76
N ALA A 560 -19.62 -6.96 12.19
CA ALA A 560 -18.29 -7.37 12.64
C ALA A 560 -17.21 -6.35 12.27
N HIS A 561 -17.23 -5.75 11.07
CA HIS A 561 -16.07 -5.06 10.53
C HIS A 561 -16.28 -3.57 10.17
N LEU A 562 -17.51 -3.10 9.95
CA LEU A 562 -17.81 -1.69 9.66
C LEU A 562 -18.39 -1.03 10.91
N ARG A 563 -17.51 -0.39 11.68
CA ARG A 563 -17.81 0.13 13.02
C ARG A 563 -17.73 1.67 13.04
N ASP A 564 -18.31 2.26 14.07
CA ASP A 564 -18.26 3.71 14.30
C ASP A 564 -17.07 4.07 15.20
N TYR A 565 -16.43 5.19 14.90
CA TYR A 565 -15.52 5.80 15.87
C TYR A 565 -16.35 6.59 16.88
N ASP A 566 -16.55 6.01 18.06
CA ASP A 566 -17.37 6.55 19.13
C ASP A 566 -16.76 6.27 20.52
N ALA A 567 -17.57 6.38 21.57
CA ALA A 567 -17.14 6.08 22.93
C ALA A 567 -16.74 4.60 23.11
N ALA A 568 -17.31 3.66 22.36
CA ALA A 568 -16.98 2.24 22.45
C ALA A 568 -15.58 1.98 21.89
N PHE A 569 -15.19 2.62 20.78
CA PHE A 569 -13.81 2.54 20.27
C PHE A 569 -12.80 2.97 21.34
N LEU A 570 -13.05 4.10 22.02
CA LEU A 570 -12.16 4.60 23.07
C LEU A 570 -12.12 3.68 24.29
N GLN A 571 -13.24 3.03 24.63
CA GLN A 571 -13.30 2.02 25.69
C GLN A 571 -12.51 0.76 25.32
N ASP A 572 -12.64 0.28 24.08
CA ASP A 572 -11.87 -0.86 23.58
C ASP A 572 -10.38 -0.55 23.56
N ALA A 573 -9.98 0.65 23.13
CA ALA A 573 -8.59 1.11 23.23
C ALA A 573 -8.09 1.10 24.67
N ALA A 574 -8.84 1.68 25.62
CA ALA A 574 -8.47 1.71 27.03
C ALA A 574 -8.41 0.31 27.67
N ALA A 575 -9.25 -0.62 27.21
CA ALA A 575 -9.30 -2.01 27.69
C ALA A 575 -8.30 -2.93 26.98
N GLY A 576 -7.58 -2.46 25.96
CA GLY A 576 -6.67 -3.27 25.16
C GLY A 576 -7.38 -4.31 24.28
N LYS A 577 -8.56 -3.96 23.76
CA LYS A 577 -9.45 -4.82 22.98
C LYS A 577 -9.60 -4.40 21.52
N LEU A 578 -8.76 -3.50 21.01
CA LEU A 578 -8.82 -3.15 19.60
C LEU A 578 -8.48 -4.37 18.73
N PRO A 579 -9.14 -4.53 17.56
CA PRO A 579 -8.76 -5.52 16.57
C PRO A 579 -7.29 -5.42 16.18
N ALA A 580 -6.70 -6.55 15.79
CA ALA A 580 -5.29 -6.63 15.42
C ALA A 580 -4.94 -5.71 14.23
N VAL A 581 -5.89 -5.49 13.32
CA VAL A 581 -5.80 -4.45 12.28
C VAL A 581 -6.99 -3.50 12.39
N THR A 582 -6.71 -2.25 12.71
CA THR A 582 -7.71 -1.22 12.95
C THR A 582 -7.50 -0.07 11.97
N PHE A 583 -8.44 0.15 11.06
CA PHE A 583 -8.45 1.36 10.23
C PHE A 583 -9.35 2.41 10.89
N TYR A 584 -8.91 3.65 10.87
CA TYR A 584 -9.68 4.78 11.39
C TYR A 584 -9.75 5.91 10.36
N LYS A 585 -10.97 6.30 10.01
CA LYS A 585 -11.27 7.47 9.20
C LYS A 585 -11.99 8.54 10.03
N PRO A 586 -11.36 9.70 10.30
CA PRO A 586 -12.05 10.80 10.96
C PRO A 586 -13.29 11.26 10.20
N GLN A 587 -14.31 11.72 10.93
CA GLN A 587 -15.49 12.35 10.33
C GLN A 587 -15.12 13.63 9.56
N GLY A 588 -16.02 14.09 8.69
CA GLY A 588 -15.79 15.18 7.74
C GLY A 588 -15.10 16.41 8.35
N ASN A 589 -15.69 17.04 9.35
CA ASN A 589 -15.13 18.24 9.98
C ASN A 589 -13.83 18.03 10.78
N LEU A 590 -13.34 16.79 10.94
CA LEU A 590 -12.13 16.44 11.70
C LEU A 590 -11.05 15.75 10.84
N ASN A 591 -11.24 15.68 9.52
CA ASN A 591 -10.34 14.96 8.62
C ASN A 591 -9.29 15.85 7.94
N GLN A 592 -9.40 17.19 8.08
CA GLN A 592 -8.57 18.25 7.47
C GLN A 592 -8.81 18.56 5.98
N HIS A 593 -9.84 18.01 5.34
CA HIS A 593 -10.18 18.32 3.95
C HIS A 593 -10.49 19.82 3.75
N PRO A 594 -9.84 20.51 2.79
CA PRO A 594 -10.23 21.86 2.38
C PRO A 594 -11.73 21.97 2.01
N GLY A 595 -12.33 23.13 2.17
CA GLY A 595 -13.74 23.36 1.80
C GLY A 595 -14.75 23.06 2.91
N TYR A 596 -14.48 22.10 3.80
CA TYR A 596 -15.38 21.78 4.92
C TYR A 596 -14.70 21.47 6.26
N ALA A 597 -13.38 21.30 6.30
CA ALA A 597 -12.60 21.15 7.53
C ALA A 597 -11.39 22.09 7.54
N ASN A 598 -10.95 22.48 8.75
CA ASN A 598 -9.73 23.24 8.95
C ASN A 598 -8.60 22.32 9.43
N VAL A 599 -7.35 22.79 9.31
CA VAL A 599 -6.15 22.02 9.66
C VAL A 599 -6.07 21.82 11.18
N ALA A 600 -6.34 22.88 11.95
CA ALA A 600 -6.14 22.89 13.40
C ALA A 600 -7.01 21.85 14.13
N ASP A 601 -8.29 21.74 13.78
CA ASP A 601 -9.23 20.83 14.44
C ASP A 601 -8.89 19.37 14.12
N GLY A 602 -8.60 19.05 12.85
CA GLY A 602 -8.19 17.70 12.48
C GLY A 602 -6.83 17.31 13.05
N ASP A 603 -5.87 18.24 13.11
CA ASP A 603 -4.56 18.03 13.74
C ASP A 603 -4.69 17.69 15.23
N ALA A 604 -5.41 18.51 15.98
CA ALA A 604 -5.65 18.30 17.40
C ALA A 604 -6.41 17.00 17.66
N HIS A 605 -7.40 16.69 16.82
CA HIS A 605 -8.19 15.47 16.93
C HIS A 605 -7.33 14.22 16.72
N ILE A 606 -6.57 14.13 15.63
CA ILE A 606 -5.72 12.97 15.34
C ILE A 606 -4.65 12.80 16.43
N ALA A 607 -4.03 13.88 16.89
CA ALA A 607 -3.07 13.84 17.99
C ALA A 607 -3.72 13.33 19.29
N ASN A 608 -4.96 13.73 19.59
CA ASN A 608 -5.68 13.20 20.75
C ASN A 608 -6.00 11.70 20.60
N VAL A 609 -6.39 11.23 19.41
CA VAL A 609 -6.59 9.77 19.18
C VAL A 609 -5.31 9.01 19.48
N ILE A 610 -4.17 9.46 18.97
CA ILE A 610 -2.86 8.85 19.22
C ILE A 610 -2.54 8.85 20.72
N ALA A 611 -2.80 9.95 21.42
CA ALA A 611 -2.59 10.04 22.86
C ALA A 611 -3.46 9.06 23.67
N GLN A 612 -4.66 8.72 23.19
CA GLN A 612 -5.47 7.66 23.82
C GLN A 612 -4.92 6.26 23.50
N LEU A 613 -4.49 6.03 22.25
CA LEU A 613 -3.88 4.76 21.85
C LEU A 613 -2.57 4.47 22.60
N GLN A 614 -1.76 5.49 22.87
CA GLN A 614 -0.54 5.38 23.68
C GLN A 614 -0.79 4.99 25.15
N LYS A 615 -1.99 5.24 25.68
CA LYS A 615 -2.40 4.81 27.02
C LYS A 615 -2.94 3.37 27.03
N SER A 616 -3.21 2.79 25.86
CA SER A 616 -3.74 1.43 25.76
C SER A 616 -2.73 0.39 26.29
N PRO A 617 -3.20 -0.67 26.96
CA PRO A 617 -2.37 -1.84 27.25
C PRO A 617 -1.73 -2.48 26.01
N GLN A 618 -2.30 -2.26 24.82
CA GLN A 618 -1.77 -2.75 23.54
C GLN A 618 -0.59 -1.90 23.02
N TRP A 619 -0.35 -0.69 23.54
CA TRP A 619 0.66 0.24 23.02
C TRP A 619 2.04 -0.38 22.86
N LYS A 620 2.50 -1.17 23.83
CA LYS A 620 3.80 -1.88 23.82
C LYS A 620 4.03 -2.79 22.60
N ASN A 621 2.96 -3.17 21.89
CA ASN A 621 2.98 -4.01 20.70
C ASN A 621 2.28 -3.34 19.52
N MET A 622 2.10 -2.01 19.54
CA MET A 622 1.32 -1.28 18.55
C MET A 622 2.20 -0.54 17.55
N VAL A 623 1.79 -0.55 16.28
CA VAL A 623 2.27 0.38 15.25
C VAL A 623 1.08 1.20 14.76
N ILE A 624 1.18 2.52 14.86
CA ILE A 624 0.20 3.46 14.31
C ILE A 624 0.82 4.09 13.07
N VAL A 625 0.14 3.99 11.94
CA VAL A 625 0.48 4.70 10.70
C VAL A 625 -0.54 5.81 10.51
N VAL A 626 -0.08 7.05 10.54
CA VAL A 626 -0.90 8.21 10.21
C VAL A 626 -0.51 8.65 8.82
N THR A 627 -1.46 8.70 7.89
CA THR A 627 -1.23 9.23 6.55
C THR A 627 -2.50 9.86 5.99
N TYR A 628 -2.40 10.43 4.80
CA TYR A 628 -3.48 11.09 4.11
C TYR A 628 -3.89 10.23 2.93
N ASP A 629 -5.08 10.46 2.42
CA ASP A 629 -5.56 9.78 1.24
C ASP A 629 -4.90 10.30 -0.04
N GLU A 630 -4.84 11.61 -0.19
CA GLU A 630 -4.25 12.29 -1.33
C GLU A 630 -3.77 13.72 -0.98
N ASN A 631 -3.34 14.50 -1.97
CA ASN A 631 -2.65 15.79 -1.79
C ASN A 631 -3.55 17.03 -1.72
N GLY A 632 -4.84 16.91 -1.95
CA GLY A 632 -5.86 17.96 -1.97
C GLY A 632 -5.70 18.94 -3.11
N GLY A 633 -5.04 18.51 -4.20
CA GLY A 633 -4.69 19.40 -5.30
C GLY A 633 -3.60 20.40 -4.94
N PHE A 634 -2.94 20.29 -3.78
CA PHE A 634 -1.77 21.11 -3.44
C PHE A 634 -0.50 20.58 -4.11
N TYR A 635 0.36 21.49 -4.54
CA TYR A 635 1.66 21.21 -5.11
C TYR A 635 2.59 20.55 -4.08
N ASP A 636 3.38 19.61 -4.56
CA ASP A 636 4.56 19.08 -3.88
C ASP A 636 5.70 18.99 -4.89
N HIS A 637 6.91 19.33 -4.46
CA HIS A 637 8.06 19.39 -5.36
C HIS A 637 8.64 18.03 -5.72
N ALA A 638 8.44 16.99 -4.92
CA ALA A 638 9.15 15.72 -5.08
C ALA A 638 8.72 15.00 -6.37
N THR A 639 9.70 14.57 -7.16
CA THR A 639 9.46 13.80 -8.39
C THR A 639 8.69 12.52 -8.07
N VAL A 640 7.52 12.37 -8.69
CA VAL A 640 6.69 11.17 -8.53
C VAL A 640 7.29 10.01 -9.33
N PRO A 641 7.56 8.84 -8.73
CA PRO A 641 8.12 7.71 -9.45
C PRO A 641 7.10 7.14 -10.43
N LYS A 642 7.53 6.91 -11.68
CA LYS A 642 6.68 6.33 -12.72
C LYS A 642 6.47 4.83 -12.45
N ALA A 643 5.20 4.40 -12.39
CA ALA A 643 4.84 3.00 -12.20
C ALA A 643 3.70 2.56 -13.12
N ASP A 644 2.60 2.05 -12.56
CA ASP A 644 1.44 1.60 -13.30
C ASP A 644 0.52 2.77 -13.71
N ARG A 645 -0.54 2.47 -14.45
CA ARG A 645 -1.48 3.50 -14.93
C ARG A 645 -2.30 4.17 -13.82
N TRP A 646 -2.27 3.66 -12.60
CA TRP A 646 -3.05 4.20 -11.48
C TRP A 646 -2.29 5.22 -10.68
N GLY A 647 -0.96 5.12 -10.61
CA GLY A 647 -0.13 5.97 -9.77
C GLY A 647 1.30 5.44 -9.68
N PRO A 648 2.02 5.78 -8.59
CA PRO A 648 1.59 6.65 -7.50
C PRO A 648 1.33 8.10 -7.96
N GLY A 649 0.65 8.87 -7.12
CA GLY A 649 0.42 10.30 -7.33
C GLY A 649 1.38 11.17 -6.51
N THR A 650 1.02 12.44 -6.31
CA THR A 650 1.76 13.42 -5.51
C THR A 650 2.08 12.93 -4.09
N ARG A 651 3.20 13.40 -3.55
CA ARG A 651 3.66 13.06 -2.19
C ARG A 651 2.72 13.59 -1.11
N ILE A 652 2.51 12.79 -0.07
CA ILE A 652 1.62 13.06 1.06
C ILE A 652 2.33 12.80 2.40
N PRO A 653 1.87 13.38 3.53
CA PRO A 653 2.46 13.10 4.83
C PRO A 653 2.23 11.66 5.28
N ALA A 654 3.25 11.08 5.93
CA ALA A 654 3.12 9.83 6.67
C ALA A 654 3.98 9.87 7.94
N ILE A 655 3.39 9.50 9.08
CA ILE A 655 4.06 9.44 10.38
C ILE A 655 3.85 8.03 10.97
N ILE A 656 4.95 7.39 11.37
CA ILE A 656 4.93 6.06 11.98
C ILE A 656 5.17 6.25 13.47
N VAL A 657 4.17 5.92 14.28
CA VAL A 657 4.16 6.10 15.74
C VAL A 657 4.08 4.74 16.41
N SER A 658 5.13 4.38 17.16
CA SER A 658 5.24 3.07 17.82
C SER A 658 6.32 3.09 18.89
N PRO A 659 6.27 2.23 19.92
CA PRO A 659 7.46 1.97 20.75
C PRO A 659 8.67 1.59 19.90
N PHE A 660 8.46 0.82 18.83
CA PHE A 660 9.50 0.37 17.89
C PHE A 660 9.89 1.42 16.85
N ALA A 661 9.13 2.50 16.69
CA ALA A 661 9.47 3.50 15.68
C ALA A 661 10.75 4.22 16.09
N LYS A 662 11.68 4.37 15.14
CA LYS A 662 12.88 5.20 15.29
C LYS A 662 12.46 6.60 15.77
N LYS A 663 13.19 7.16 16.73
CA LYS A 663 12.84 8.44 17.37
C LYS A 663 13.52 9.60 16.66
N GLY A 664 12.76 10.66 16.38
CA GLY A 664 13.25 11.86 15.69
C GLY A 664 13.88 11.54 14.33
N PHE A 665 13.33 10.55 13.63
CA PHE A 665 13.90 10.02 12.40
C PHE A 665 13.09 10.51 11.18
N VAL A 666 13.79 10.92 10.12
CA VAL A 666 13.18 11.18 8.82
C VAL A 666 13.52 10.00 7.91
N ASP A 667 12.48 9.28 7.47
CA ASP A 667 12.61 8.13 6.58
C ASP A 667 12.44 8.56 5.12
N HIS A 668 13.52 8.42 4.35
CA HIS A 668 13.59 8.75 2.93
C HIS A 668 13.24 7.59 1.99
N THR A 669 12.85 6.43 2.55
CA THR A 669 12.46 5.26 1.76
C THR A 669 11.23 5.57 0.90
N GLN A 670 11.25 5.15 -0.36
CA GLN A 670 10.12 5.32 -1.27
C GLN A 670 8.94 4.44 -0.83
N TYR A 671 7.83 5.07 -0.49
CA TYR A 671 6.59 4.41 -0.07
C TYR A 671 5.41 4.91 -0.88
N ASP A 672 4.33 4.13 -0.90
CA ASP A 672 3.02 4.61 -1.29
C ASP A 672 1.94 4.14 -0.31
N THR A 673 0.69 4.54 -0.51
CA THR A 673 -0.44 4.07 0.32
C THR A 673 -0.47 2.54 0.48
N ALA A 674 -0.06 1.77 -0.54
CA ALA A 674 -0.03 0.31 -0.45
C ALA A 674 1.16 -0.23 0.36
N SER A 675 2.13 0.60 0.78
CA SER A 675 3.13 0.24 1.80
C SER A 675 2.48 -0.12 3.14
N VAL A 676 1.31 0.44 3.46
CA VAL A 676 0.49 0.03 4.62
C VAL A 676 0.02 -1.41 4.47
N LEU A 677 -0.44 -1.78 3.27
CA LEU A 677 -0.83 -3.15 2.95
C LEU A 677 0.36 -4.10 3.05
N ARG A 678 1.54 -3.71 2.56
CA ARG A 678 2.79 -4.49 2.69
C ARG A 678 3.14 -4.75 4.16
N LEU A 679 3.04 -3.73 5.02
CA LEU A 679 3.26 -3.89 6.46
C LEU A 679 2.29 -4.92 7.06
N ILE A 680 1.00 -4.85 6.72
CA ILE A 680 -0.03 -5.78 7.22
C ILE A 680 0.22 -7.20 6.70
N THR A 681 0.49 -7.36 5.40
CA THR A 681 0.72 -8.68 4.80
C THR A 681 1.98 -9.33 5.34
N HIS A 682 3.08 -8.59 5.48
CA HIS A 682 4.32 -9.10 6.08
C HIS A 682 4.14 -9.38 7.57
N ARG A 683 3.35 -8.57 8.28
CA ARG A 683 3.11 -8.82 9.70
C ARG A 683 2.33 -10.12 9.90
N PHE A 684 1.23 -10.32 9.19
CA PHE A 684 0.30 -11.43 9.45
C PHE A 684 0.48 -12.62 8.51
N ASP A 685 1.61 -12.67 7.79
CA ASP A 685 1.95 -13.73 6.83
C ASP A 685 0.81 -13.96 5.82
N LEU A 686 0.25 -12.87 5.27
CA LEU A 686 -0.84 -12.89 4.30
C LEU A 686 -0.29 -12.93 2.86
N PRO A 687 -1.02 -13.51 1.90
CA PRO A 687 -0.66 -13.40 0.49
C PRO A 687 -0.52 -11.94 0.01
N THR A 688 0.46 -11.68 -0.86
CA THR A 688 0.61 -10.37 -1.50
C THR A 688 -0.54 -10.11 -2.46
N LEU A 689 -1.24 -8.98 -2.28
CA LEU A 689 -2.34 -8.58 -3.15
C LEU A 689 -1.88 -8.40 -4.62
N PRO A 690 -2.69 -8.78 -5.62
CA PRO A 690 -2.30 -8.67 -7.04
C PRO A 690 -1.91 -7.25 -7.46
N GLY A 691 -2.58 -6.23 -6.92
CA GLY A 691 -2.27 -4.82 -7.19
C GLY A 691 -0.87 -4.40 -6.75
N ILE A 692 -0.38 -4.95 -5.63
CA ILE A 692 1.00 -4.71 -5.16
C ILE A 692 2.01 -5.32 -6.15
N LYS A 693 1.77 -6.57 -6.59
CA LYS A 693 2.62 -7.23 -7.59
C LYS A 693 2.68 -6.45 -8.90
N GLN A 694 1.53 -5.93 -9.36
CA GLN A 694 1.46 -5.09 -10.55
C GLN A 694 2.25 -3.78 -10.38
N ARG A 695 2.09 -3.10 -9.23
CA ARG A 695 2.80 -1.87 -8.89
C ARG A 695 4.32 -2.08 -8.91
N ASP A 696 4.80 -3.12 -8.25
CA ASP A 696 6.24 -3.41 -8.15
C ASP A 696 6.85 -3.77 -9.51
N ALA A 697 6.16 -4.60 -10.30
CA ALA A 697 6.59 -4.90 -11.67
C ALA A 697 6.66 -3.65 -12.56
N ALA A 698 5.66 -2.77 -12.45
CA ALA A 698 5.62 -1.52 -13.20
C ALA A 698 6.74 -0.56 -12.78
N LEU A 699 7.02 -0.42 -11.48
CA LEU A 699 8.16 0.35 -10.97
C LEU A 699 9.48 -0.14 -11.56
N VAL A 700 9.74 -1.45 -11.45
CA VAL A 700 10.98 -2.08 -11.98
C VAL A 700 11.10 -1.87 -13.48
N SER A 701 10.01 -2.03 -14.25
CA SER A 701 10.02 -1.81 -15.70
C SER A 701 10.31 -0.37 -16.11
N ASN A 702 10.05 0.60 -15.21
CA ASN A 702 10.36 2.02 -15.41
C ASN A 702 11.67 2.44 -14.73
N GLY A 703 12.50 1.50 -14.28
CA GLY A 703 13.81 1.76 -13.67
C GLY A 703 13.76 2.22 -12.21
N ASN A 704 12.60 2.08 -11.55
CA ASN A 704 12.42 2.39 -10.13
C ASN A 704 12.53 1.14 -9.26
N LYS A 705 12.78 1.32 -7.97
CA LYS A 705 12.69 0.23 -6.98
C LYS A 705 11.23 -0.01 -6.57
N PRO A 706 10.87 -1.25 -6.17
CA PRO A 706 9.61 -1.51 -5.47
C PRO A 706 9.41 -0.59 -4.27
N MET A 707 8.15 -0.37 -3.88
CA MET A 707 7.83 0.42 -2.68
C MET A 707 8.22 -0.35 -1.41
N GLY A 708 8.73 0.37 -0.42
CA GLY A 708 9.03 -0.24 0.88
C GLY A 708 7.78 -0.64 1.67
N ASP A 709 7.98 -1.30 2.81
CA ASP A 709 6.92 -1.90 3.65
C ASP A 709 6.77 -1.23 5.02
N LEU A 710 7.26 0.00 5.17
CA LEU A 710 7.32 0.78 6.42
C LEU A 710 8.21 0.19 7.53
N THR A 711 8.83 -0.97 7.34
CA THR A 711 9.67 -1.54 8.38
C THR A 711 10.93 -0.71 8.59
N ASN A 712 11.43 0.07 7.62
CA ASN A 712 12.60 0.94 7.81
C ASN A 712 12.36 2.02 8.89
N ALA A 713 11.10 2.38 9.14
CA ALA A 713 10.72 3.26 10.23
C ALA A 713 10.83 2.60 11.62
N LEU A 714 11.01 1.27 11.67
CA LEU A 714 11.00 0.47 12.90
C LEU A 714 12.39 -0.08 13.24
N ASP A 715 12.67 -0.16 14.53
CA ASP A 715 13.86 -0.73 15.13
C ASP A 715 13.47 -1.52 16.39
N PHE A 716 13.55 -2.85 16.27
CA PHE A 716 13.17 -3.78 17.32
C PHE A 716 14.29 -4.03 18.34
N THR A 717 15.44 -3.37 18.19
CA THR A 717 16.56 -3.47 19.13
C THR A 717 16.54 -2.39 20.21
N GLN A 718 15.70 -1.36 20.05
CA GLN A 718 15.55 -0.30 21.04
C GLN A 718 14.96 -0.85 22.34
N ALA A 719 15.53 -0.43 23.47
CA ALA A 719 14.95 -0.71 24.78
C ALA A 719 13.57 -0.04 24.85
N GLN A 720 12.55 -0.83 25.21
CA GLN A 720 11.16 -0.38 25.33
C GLN A 720 10.93 0.45 26.59
#